data_AF-A0A078L4W6-F1
#
_entry.id   AF-A0A078L4W6-F1
#
_cell.length_a   1.000
_cell.length_b   1.000
_cell.length_c   1.000
_cell.angle_alpha   90.00
_cell.angle_beta   90.00
_cell.angle_gamma   90.00
#
_symmetry.space_group_name_H-M   'P 1'
#
loop_
_entity.id
_entity.type
_entity.pdbx_description
1 polymer ?
#
loop_
_entity_poly.entity_id
_entity_poly.type
_entity_poly.pdbx_seq_one_letter_code
_entity_poly.pdbx_strand_id
1 'polypeptide(L)'
;MPKPVIKHKVFLGDSLSDRGILALNNLLALAGGLTGNSPRGRFANGFGWVDLLASFGMADLTIDEMRAKRKALVEELDNELDEEFIRIKRILTSIDENDLPALFKQFRGSFNLDNPNEILFKGERYIRSYAIGGATAADWDFSWAEIVEEPTDDFARLVLSNLDKQREELFKDDLKYGVTAEEKATTLVTDWAGANDLITVHDNPTNDIADTAVDARIANIEKLIAAGYRNFVLINLPDLSLTPRFQNSGNQSDIDNAHNVTLHFNERLAAKMLELKERYPECFFDVFDTNAIFTDAYHNPENYGFSQELLTDYFTESEKFEADKKNVDYQNKKITPDNRGKEHYMFWNNVHPSAYVQAVLGAKYADKYDEIFDYQAPKKPIYKMDDEVQEQFLDYKERLNRFSDHKVSDKQAWSMFQEMQRLEQVKQSQGEDAFRERFKRNRTILPLPAHVRASIDAIQEHANQLERQLVNTTIAKQKAAVLNKLLADINQISTNLYFTPKEKLQEILRLLNETSNNGIINTHQNPKLDTFFKEKEYITTSYELLNGLIETIEKSIQHASYRISILIQQVEDHAEELSKSNNSIAKDKAVVLNNLAIELGEAETDLQKIHSILEKYEDGENYRKLATHQNPTWDKFCKKESTRSQDLLKELRDAAYDARNLHIQEEADSSIQLH
;
A
#
# COMPACT_ATOMS: atom_id res chain seq x y z
N MET A 1 -12.02 34.36 -20.62
CA MET A 1 -12.64 33.63 -19.48
C MET A 1 -11.58 33.46 -18.39
N PRO A 2 -11.91 33.19 -17.12
CA PRO A 2 -10.90 32.75 -16.16
C PRO A 2 -10.21 31.48 -16.66
N LYS A 3 -8.93 31.28 -16.29
CA LYS A 3 -8.20 30.04 -16.61
C LYS A 3 -8.86 28.83 -15.94
N PRO A 4 -8.80 27.61 -16.52
CA PRO A 4 -9.23 26.41 -15.82
C PRO A 4 -8.30 26.11 -14.65
N VAL A 5 -8.86 25.72 -13.50
CA VAL A 5 -8.10 25.46 -12.27
C VAL A 5 -7.62 24.02 -12.25
N ILE A 6 -6.30 23.81 -12.16
CA ILE A 6 -5.69 22.49 -12.05
C ILE A 6 -5.03 22.33 -10.69
N LYS A 7 -5.40 21.28 -9.96
CA LYS A 7 -4.85 20.93 -8.63
C LYS A 7 -4.02 19.65 -8.65
N HIS A 8 -4.34 18.74 -9.57
CA HIS A 8 -3.73 17.42 -9.68
C HIS A 8 -3.34 17.14 -11.13
N LYS A 9 -2.31 16.33 -11.36
CA LYS A 9 -1.92 15.85 -12.69
C LYS A 9 -1.88 14.31 -12.71
N VAL A 10 -2.34 13.70 -13.80
CA VAL A 10 -2.31 12.25 -14.04
C VAL A 10 -1.55 11.99 -15.33
N PHE A 11 -0.60 11.06 -15.33
CA PHE A 11 0.17 10.66 -16.51
C PHE A 11 -0.14 9.22 -16.90
N LEU A 12 -0.56 9.04 -18.14
CA LEU A 12 -0.68 7.76 -18.84
C LEU A 12 0.33 7.76 -19.99
N GLY A 13 0.85 6.60 -20.38
CA GLY A 13 1.83 6.53 -21.46
C GLY A 13 2.84 5.40 -21.36
N ASP A 14 3.95 5.57 -22.07
CA ASP A 14 5.01 4.57 -22.22
C ASP A 14 6.32 4.95 -21.47
N SER A 15 7.45 4.39 -21.92
CA SER A 15 8.80 4.62 -21.40
C SER A 15 9.21 6.10 -21.36
N LEU A 16 8.64 6.94 -22.23
CA LEU A 16 8.91 8.38 -22.24
C LEU A 16 8.34 9.10 -21.00
N SER A 17 7.35 8.51 -20.34
CA SER A 17 6.69 9.04 -19.14
C SER A 17 6.80 8.12 -17.90
N ASP A 18 7.40 6.93 -18.04
CA ASP A 18 7.64 6.00 -16.93
C ASP A 18 8.61 6.60 -15.90
N ARG A 19 8.17 6.59 -14.64
CA ARG A 19 8.92 7.06 -13.47
C ARG A 19 9.67 5.93 -12.74
N GLY A 20 9.93 4.82 -13.40
CA GLY A 20 10.56 3.63 -12.84
C GLY A 20 9.57 2.58 -12.30
N ILE A 21 8.32 2.59 -12.77
CA ILE A 21 7.32 1.56 -12.47
C ILE A 21 7.78 0.21 -13.01
N LEU A 22 8.27 0.15 -14.27
CA LEU A 22 8.81 -1.08 -14.86
C LEU A 22 10.01 -1.59 -14.06
N ALA A 23 10.85 -0.69 -13.54
CA ALA A 23 12.06 -1.02 -12.79
C ALA A 23 11.81 -1.66 -11.41
N LEU A 24 10.57 -1.61 -10.89
CA LEU A 24 10.18 -2.37 -9.70
C LEU A 24 10.17 -3.89 -9.98
N ASN A 25 10.04 -4.30 -11.24
CA ASN A 25 10.13 -5.70 -11.65
C ASN A 25 11.49 -5.97 -12.30
N ASN A 26 12.43 -6.49 -11.51
CA ASN A 26 13.82 -6.77 -11.93
C ASN A 26 13.95 -7.53 -13.26
N LEU A 27 12.97 -8.38 -13.60
CA LEU A 27 12.98 -9.20 -14.80
C LEU A 27 12.58 -8.38 -16.04
N LEU A 28 11.55 -7.52 -15.92
CA LEU A 28 11.18 -6.58 -16.97
C LEU A 28 12.19 -5.42 -17.10
N ALA A 29 12.84 -5.04 -16.01
CA ALA A 29 13.93 -4.07 -16.01
C ALA A 29 15.15 -4.53 -16.81
N LEU A 30 15.41 -5.85 -16.83
CA LEU A 30 16.42 -6.47 -17.68
C LEU A 30 16.00 -6.45 -19.16
N ALA A 31 14.77 -6.91 -19.47
CA ALA A 31 14.24 -6.92 -20.83
C ALA A 31 14.12 -5.51 -21.45
N GLY A 32 13.74 -4.50 -20.66
CA GLY A 32 13.67 -3.10 -21.06
C GLY A 32 15.03 -2.37 -21.10
N GLY A 33 16.16 -3.05 -20.89
CA GLY A 33 17.50 -2.45 -20.98
C GLY A 33 17.87 -1.46 -19.85
N LEU A 34 17.06 -1.40 -18.78
CA LEU A 34 17.24 -0.45 -17.67
C LEU A 34 18.40 -0.86 -16.74
N THR A 35 18.73 -2.15 -16.68
CA THR A 35 19.73 -2.72 -15.76
C THR A 35 21.12 -2.14 -15.96
N GLY A 36 21.67 -1.53 -14.90
CA GLY A 36 23.03 -0.99 -14.87
C GLY A 36 23.21 0.37 -15.53
N ASN A 37 22.27 0.78 -16.40
CA ASN A 37 22.39 1.95 -17.28
C ASN A 37 21.40 3.09 -16.97
N SER A 38 20.29 2.83 -16.26
CA SER A 38 19.30 3.87 -15.93
C SER A 38 19.36 4.35 -14.46
N PRO A 39 19.26 5.67 -14.20
CA PRO A 39 18.94 6.21 -12.89
C PRO A 39 17.49 5.94 -12.53
N ARG A 40 17.27 5.25 -11.39
CA ARG A 40 15.95 5.07 -10.77
C ARG A 40 14.88 4.57 -11.77
N GLY A 41 15.26 3.77 -12.76
CA GLY A 41 14.34 3.15 -13.72
C GLY A 41 13.77 4.06 -14.82
N ARG A 42 14.29 5.28 -15.02
CA ARG A 42 13.85 6.14 -16.14
C ARG A 42 14.52 5.70 -17.44
N PHE A 43 13.82 5.78 -18.57
CA PHE A 43 14.40 5.53 -19.90
C PHE A 43 15.21 6.75 -20.42
N ALA A 44 16.17 7.20 -19.62
CA ALA A 44 17.06 8.34 -19.90
C ALA A 44 18.33 8.24 -19.02
N ASN A 45 19.34 9.10 -19.26
CA ASN A 45 20.53 9.22 -18.38
C ASN A 45 20.29 10.02 -17.08
N GLY A 46 19.04 10.37 -16.76
CA GLY A 46 18.63 11.22 -15.65
C GLY A 46 17.13 11.16 -15.35
N PHE A 47 16.58 12.21 -14.73
CA PHE A 47 15.14 12.33 -14.50
C PHE A 47 14.36 12.59 -15.81
N GLY A 48 13.12 12.09 -15.90
CA GLY A 48 12.24 12.32 -17.06
C GLY A 48 11.42 13.60 -16.94
N TRP A 49 10.77 14.03 -18.03
CA TRP A 49 10.00 15.28 -18.09
C TRP A 49 8.93 15.39 -16.98
N VAL A 50 8.28 14.27 -16.61
CA VAL A 50 7.28 14.23 -15.52
C VAL A 50 7.86 14.57 -14.15
N ASP A 51 9.09 14.11 -13.84
CA ASP A 51 9.77 14.44 -12.58
C ASP A 51 10.18 15.93 -12.53
N LEU A 52 10.44 16.54 -13.69
CA LEU A 52 10.81 17.94 -13.82
C LEU A 52 9.58 18.86 -13.75
N LEU A 53 8.50 18.52 -14.46
CA LEU A 53 7.21 19.20 -14.38
C LEU A 53 6.61 19.14 -12.95
N ALA A 54 6.89 18.06 -12.21
CA ALA A 54 6.62 17.99 -10.78
C ALA A 54 7.46 19.00 -9.98
N SER A 55 8.76 19.04 -10.25
CA SER A 55 9.72 19.88 -9.53
C SER A 55 9.45 21.37 -9.73
N PHE A 56 9.11 21.81 -10.95
CA PHE A 56 8.72 23.19 -11.24
C PHE A 56 7.42 23.54 -10.50
N GLY A 57 6.31 22.85 -10.81
CA GLY A 57 5.01 23.18 -10.21
C GLY A 57 4.98 23.11 -8.68
N MET A 58 5.74 22.22 -8.03
CA MET A 58 5.85 22.21 -6.57
C MET A 58 6.72 23.35 -6.01
N ALA A 59 7.68 23.89 -6.78
CA ALA A 59 8.42 25.09 -6.42
C ALA A 59 7.51 26.33 -6.51
N ASP A 60 6.74 26.47 -7.58
CA ASP A 60 5.80 27.60 -7.78
C ASP A 60 4.70 27.61 -6.71
N LEU A 61 4.11 26.45 -6.40
CA LEU A 61 3.15 26.31 -5.29
C LEU A 61 3.77 26.66 -3.94
N THR A 62 5.05 26.34 -3.71
CA THR A 62 5.79 26.73 -2.48
C THR A 62 6.01 28.24 -2.43
N ILE A 63 6.33 28.85 -3.57
CA ILE A 63 6.54 30.29 -3.76
C ILE A 63 5.24 31.07 -3.51
N ASP A 64 4.11 30.63 -4.07
CA ASP A 64 2.83 31.32 -3.95
C ASP A 64 2.21 31.19 -2.55
N GLU A 65 2.44 30.08 -1.84
CA GLU A 65 2.16 30.00 -0.40
C GLU A 65 2.98 31.01 0.41
N MET A 66 4.27 31.19 0.09
CA MET A 66 5.12 32.16 0.80
C MET A 66 4.70 33.60 0.49
N ARG A 67 4.35 33.91 -0.77
CA ARG A 67 3.74 35.20 -1.17
C ARG A 67 2.42 35.44 -0.43
N ALA A 68 1.53 34.44 -0.35
CA ALA A 68 0.25 34.54 0.34
C ALA A 68 0.41 34.78 1.86
N LYS A 69 1.31 34.04 2.52
CA LYS A 69 1.62 34.25 3.94
C LYS A 69 2.22 35.63 4.21
N ARG A 70 3.17 36.07 3.38
CA ARG A 70 3.76 37.43 3.46
C ARG A 70 2.69 38.49 3.28
N LYS A 71 1.80 38.34 2.30
CA LYS A 71 0.68 39.24 2.07
C LYS A 71 -0.25 39.32 3.29
N ALA A 72 -0.63 38.19 3.90
CA ALA A 72 -1.49 38.17 5.09
C ALA A 72 -0.84 38.89 6.29
N LEU A 73 0.41 38.57 6.64
CA LEU A 73 1.18 39.27 7.68
C LEU A 73 1.29 40.79 7.43
N VAL A 74 1.30 41.19 6.15
CA VAL A 74 1.39 42.57 5.68
C VAL A 74 0.00 43.23 5.52
N GLU A 75 -1.08 42.49 5.72
CA GLU A 75 -2.48 42.96 5.84
C GLU A 75 -2.94 43.00 7.32
N GLU A 76 -2.25 42.30 8.23
CA GLU A 76 -2.39 42.40 9.68
C GLU A 76 -1.67 43.61 10.31
N LEU A 77 -0.71 44.22 9.58
CA LEU A 77 -0.04 45.47 9.97
C LEU A 77 -0.93 46.68 9.63
N ASP A 78 -1.28 47.47 10.65
CA ASP A 78 -2.31 48.51 10.60
C ASP A 78 -1.91 49.78 9.77
N ASN A 79 -2.90 50.64 9.53
CA ASN A 79 -2.98 51.52 8.38
C ASN A 79 -2.44 52.94 8.63
N GLU A 80 -1.13 53.14 8.47
CA GLU A 80 -0.59 54.45 8.10
C GLU A 80 -0.01 54.41 6.67
N LEU A 81 -0.71 55.08 5.74
CA LEU A 81 -0.39 55.07 4.31
C LEU A 81 0.68 56.13 3.97
N ASP A 82 1.93 55.74 4.14
CA ASP A 82 3.13 56.47 3.72
C ASP A 82 3.84 55.74 2.54
N GLU A 83 4.63 56.48 1.74
CA GLU A 83 5.32 55.90 0.56
C GLU A 83 6.46 54.94 0.94
N GLU A 84 7.12 55.15 2.08
CA GLU A 84 8.12 54.23 2.60
C GLU A 84 7.47 52.93 3.09
N PHE A 85 6.29 52.98 3.72
CA PHE A 85 5.49 51.80 4.05
C PHE A 85 5.03 51.04 2.79
N ILE A 86 4.60 51.73 1.72
CA ILE A 86 4.27 51.10 0.43
C ILE A 86 5.52 50.44 -0.21
N ARG A 87 6.70 51.06 -0.07
CA ARG A 87 7.98 50.51 -0.54
C ARG A 87 8.42 49.28 0.27
N ILE A 88 8.30 49.34 1.60
CA ILE A 88 8.56 48.22 2.52
C ILE A 88 7.56 47.08 2.24
N LYS A 89 6.27 47.38 2.06
CA LYS A 89 5.21 46.44 1.68
C LYS A 89 5.52 45.71 0.36
N ARG A 90 6.15 46.39 -0.61
CA ARG A 90 6.71 45.73 -1.82
C ARG A 90 7.90 44.83 -1.51
N ILE A 91 8.89 45.32 -0.75
CA ILE A 91 10.11 44.54 -0.42
C ILE A 91 9.78 43.28 0.40
N LEU A 92 8.85 43.38 1.36
CA LEU A 92 8.37 42.26 2.18
C LEU A 92 7.46 41.27 1.44
N THR A 93 6.91 41.62 0.27
CA THR A 93 6.09 40.71 -0.56
C THR A 93 6.82 40.18 -1.78
N SER A 94 7.92 40.79 -2.20
CA SER A 94 8.89 40.14 -3.08
C SER A 94 9.54 38.93 -2.40
N ILE A 95 10.10 38.05 -3.22
CA ILE A 95 11.02 36.98 -2.83
C ILE A 95 12.37 37.34 -3.43
N ASP A 96 13.46 37.18 -2.68
CA ASP A 96 14.82 37.47 -3.15
C ASP A 96 15.80 36.30 -2.91
N GLU A 97 17.09 36.49 -3.25
CA GLU A 97 18.10 35.44 -3.15
C GLU A 97 18.34 34.93 -1.72
N ASN A 98 18.04 35.74 -0.70
CA ASN A 98 18.16 35.36 0.72
C ASN A 98 17.05 34.39 1.14
N ASP A 99 15.94 34.32 0.41
CA ASP A 99 14.86 33.35 0.64
C ASP A 99 15.18 31.97 0.08
N LEU A 100 16.08 31.85 -0.89
CA LEU A 100 16.40 30.59 -1.57
C LEU A 100 16.75 29.45 -0.59
N PRO A 101 17.55 29.62 0.48
CA PRO A 101 17.82 28.55 1.44
C PRO A 101 16.56 28.08 2.19
N ALA A 102 15.63 28.98 2.49
CA ALA A 102 14.37 28.65 3.14
C ALA A 102 13.41 27.95 2.17
N LEU A 103 13.28 28.48 0.95
CA LEU A 103 12.53 27.88 -0.16
C LEU A 103 13.04 26.46 -0.47
N PHE A 104 14.35 26.26 -0.69
CA PHE A 104 14.92 24.93 -0.94
C PHE A 104 14.69 23.95 0.21
N LYS A 105 14.68 24.42 1.46
CA LYS A 105 14.35 23.59 2.63
C LYS A 105 12.87 23.21 2.66
N GLN A 106 11.95 24.17 2.46
CA GLN A 106 10.50 23.90 2.43
C GLN A 106 10.13 23.01 1.24
N PHE A 107 10.68 23.28 0.06
CA PHE A 107 10.53 22.51 -1.17
C PHE A 107 10.97 21.05 -0.95
N ARG A 108 12.23 20.80 -0.56
CA ARG A 108 12.73 19.43 -0.29
C ARG A 108 11.96 18.71 0.83
N GLY A 109 11.41 19.42 1.80
CA GLY A 109 10.56 18.84 2.85
C GLY A 109 9.13 18.53 2.41
N SER A 110 8.69 18.99 1.24
CA SER A 110 7.29 18.90 0.80
C SER A 110 7.00 17.76 -0.18
N PHE A 111 8.00 17.06 -0.72
CA PHE A 111 7.78 16.01 -1.74
C PHE A 111 8.61 14.73 -1.56
N ASN A 112 8.27 13.72 -2.37
CA ASN A 112 9.02 12.48 -2.52
C ASN A 112 9.16 12.13 -4.02
N LEU A 113 10.37 11.81 -4.49
CA LEU A 113 10.62 11.32 -5.87
C LEU A 113 10.86 9.79 -5.93
N ASP A 114 10.86 9.12 -4.77
CA ASP A 114 11.25 7.71 -4.63
C ASP A 114 10.06 6.76 -4.89
N ASN A 115 8.82 7.25 -4.76
CA ASN A 115 7.63 6.54 -5.23
C ASN A 115 7.45 6.83 -6.74
N PRO A 116 7.40 5.81 -7.62
CA PRO A 116 7.19 6.02 -9.05
C PRO A 116 5.71 6.31 -9.40
N ASN A 117 4.76 5.76 -8.64
CA ASN A 117 3.33 5.83 -8.96
C ASN A 117 2.70 7.19 -8.58
N GLU A 118 3.26 7.91 -7.61
CA GLU A 118 2.74 9.20 -7.16
C GLU A 118 3.84 10.15 -6.67
N ILE A 119 3.56 11.45 -6.72
CA ILE A 119 4.32 12.50 -6.05
C ILE A 119 3.34 13.27 -5.16
N LEU A 120 3.68 13.33 -3.87
CA LEU A 120 2.90 14.08 -2.88
C LEU A 120 3.43 15.51 -2.77
N PHE A 121 2.53 16.48 -2.62
CA PHE A 121 2.83 17.82 -2.12
C PHE A 121 2.25 17.93 -0.71
N LYS A 122 3.12 18.03 0.30
CA LYS A 122 2.77 18.14 1.74
C LYS A 122 1.86 17.02 2.30
N GLY A 123 1.89 15.85 1.67
CA GLY A 123 1.08 14.68 2.02
C GLY A 123 -0.13 14.44 1.11
N GLU A 124 -0.54 15.44 0.32
CA GLU A 124 -1.63 15.30 -0.65
C GLU A 124 -1.09 14.91 -2.03
N ARG A 125 -1.83 14.09 -2.78
CA ARG A 125 -1.38 13.61 -4.11
C ARG A 125 -1.42 14.75 -5.13
N TYR A 126 -0.26 15.23 -5.56
CA TYR A 126 -0.13 16.25 -6.61
C TYR A 126 -0.07 15.61 -7.99
N ILE A 127 0.73 14.55 -8.13
CA ILE A 127 0.88 13.79 -9.37
C ILE A 127 0.60 12.31 -9.11
N ARG A 128 -0.08 11.67 -10.06
CA ARG A 128 -0.17 10.20 -10.20
C ARG A 128 0.37 9.81 -11.57
N SER A 129 1.11 8.72 -11.67
CA SER A 129 1.57 8.15 -12.95
C SER A 129 1.24 6.67 -13.01
N TYR A 130 0.72 6.25 -14.15
CA TYR A 130 0.47 4.86 -14.53
C TYR A 130 1.24 4.48 -15.80
N ALA A 131 2.00 5.43 -16.37
CA ALA A 131 2.87 5.21 -17.52
C ALA A 131 3.99 4.22 -17.20
N ILE A 132 4.22 3.25 -18.10
CA ILE A 132 5.16 2.15 -17.87
C ILE A 132 5.89 1.78 -19.17
N GLY A 133 7.18 1.48 -19.08
CA GLY A 133 8.04 1.19 -20.22
C GLY A 133 7.52 0.06 -21.11
N GLY A 134 7.54 0.30 -22.43
CA GLY A 134 7.06 -0.63 -23.45
C GLY A 134 5.55 -0.68 -23.65
N ALA A 135 4.76 0.07 -22.86
CA ALA A 135 3.30 0.07 -23.00
C ALA A 135 2.83 0.63 -24.36
N THR A 136 1.73 0.09 -24.84
CA THR A 136 1.08 0.47 -26.10
C THR A 136 -0.13 1.38 -25.88
N ALA A 137 -0.57 2.06 -26.94
CA ALA A 137 -1.85 2.75 -26.99
C ALA A 137 -3.01 1.74 -27.08
N ALA A 138 -2.92 0.78 -28.01
CA ALA A 138 -3.96 -0.22 -28.24
C ALA A 138 -3.70 -1.55 -27.50
N ASP A 139 -4.73 -2.38 -27.36
CA ASP A 139 -4.60 -3.78 -26.90
C ASP A 139 -4.46 -4.69 -28.13
N TRP A 140 -3.24 -5.17 -28.37
CA TRP A 140 -2.91 -6.03 -29.49
C TRP A 140 -3.07 -7.50 -29.08
N ASP A 141 -3.67 -8.33 -29.94
CA ASP A 141 -3.85 -9.77 -29.67
C ASP A 141 -2.66 -10.56 -30.24
N PHE A 142 -1.86 -11.16 -29.36
CA PHE A 142 -0.53 -11.66 -29.71
C PHE A 142 -0.54 -13.13 -30.15
N SER A 143 -0.44 -13.33 -31.47
CA SER A 143 -0.03 -14.60 -32.07
C SER A 143 1.49 -14.78 -31.91
N TRP A 144 1.92 -15.31 -30.76
CA TRP A 144 3.34 -15.43 -30.38
C TRP A 144 4.24 -16.22 -31.35
N ALA A 145 3.64 -16.95 -32.31
CA ALA A 145 4.37 -17.70 -33.34
C ALA A 145 4.71 -16.87 -34.60
N GLU A 146 4.19 -15.65 -34.73
CA GLU A 146 4.34 -14.82 -35.94
C GLU A 146 5.27 -13.60 -35.77
N ILE A 147 5.75 -13.34 -34.54
CA ILE A 147 6.43 -12.07 -34.19
C ILE A 147 7.94 -12.24 -33.90
N VAL A 148 8.41 -13.41 -33.44
CA VAL A 148 9.85 -13.69 -33.24
C VAL A 148 10.14 -15.19 -33.41
N GLU A 149 11.31 -15.58 -33.93
CA GLU A 149 11.74 -17.00 -33.98
C GLU A 149 11.95 -17.62 -32.57
N GLU A 150 12.45 -16.83 -31.61
CA GLU A 150 12.46 -17.17 -30.18
C GLU A 150 12.12 -15.92 -29.34
N PRO A 151 10.83 -15.68 -28.99
CA PRO A 151 10.47 -14.60 -28.08
C PRO A 151 10.89 -14.96 -26.64
N THR A 152 11.60 -14.07 -25.96
CA THR A 152 11.77 -14.20 -24.52
C THR A 152 10.48 -13.83 -23.80
N ASP A 153 10.12 -14.63 -22.80
CA ASP A 153 8.92 -14.49 -21.96
C ASP A 153 8.75 -13.08 -21.35
N ASP A 154 9.83 -12.31 -21.27
CA ASP A 154 9.91 -11.01 -20.59
C ASP A 154 9.78 -9.81 -21.52
N PHE A 155 10.17 -9.92 -22.80
CA PHE A 155 9.81 -8.92 -23.82
C PHE A 155 8.30 -8.94 -24.07
N ALA A 156 7.71 -10.14 -24.16
CA ALA A 156 6.26 -10.34 -24.22
C ALA A 156 5.52 -9.57 -23.11
N ARG A 157 6.02 -9.64 -21.87
CA ARG A 157 5.44 -8.98 -20.68
C ARG A 157 5.62 -7.47 -20.65
N LEU A 158 6.64 -6.93 -21.32
CA LEU A 158 6.86 -5.49 -21.49
C LEU A 158 5.66 -4.86 -22.23
N VAL A 159 5.21 -5.54 -23.29
CA VAL A 159 4.18 -5.08 -24.23
C VAL A 159 2.75 -5.41 -23.75
N LEU A 160 2.58 -6.30 -22.77
CA LEU A 160 1.26 -6.64 -22.20
C LEU A 160 0.53 -5.48 -21.48
N SER A 161 1.20 -4.34 -21.24
CA SER A 161 0.59 -3.14 -20.68
C SER A 161 0.14 -2.16 -21.76
N ASN A 162 -1.01 -1.51 -21.56
CA ASN A 162 -1.54 -0.52 -22.50
C ASN A 162 -2.38 0.54 -21.79
N LEU A 163 -2.78 1.59 -22.51
CA LEU A 163 -3.62 2.67 -21.97
C LEU A 163 -4.95 2.19 -21.37
N ASP A 164 -5.55 1.14 -21.91
CA ASP A 164 -6.80 0.59 -21.38
C ASP A 164 -6.60 0.00 -19.97
N LYS A 165 -5.51 -0.73 -19.76
CA LYS A 165 -5.08 -1.28 -18.45
C LYS A 165 -4.61 -0.18 -17.49
N GLN A 166 -3.90 0.85 -17.97
CA GLN A 166 -3.47 1.99 -17.15
C GLN A 166 -4.66 2.83 -16.63
N ARG A 167 -5.68 3.04 -17.47
CA ARG A 167 -6.94 3.67 -17.06
C ARG A 167 -7.70 2.81 -16.04
N GLU A 168 -7.67 1.48 -16.18
CA GLU A 168 -8.25 0.61 -15.16
C GLU A 168 -7.55 0.76 -13.80
N GLU A 169 -6.21 0.81 -13.74
CA GLU A 169 -5.50 1.11 -12.49
C GLU A 169 -5.87 2.50 -11.93
N LEU A 170 -5.94 3.53 -12.78
CA LEU A 170 -6.41 4.87 -12.39
C LEU A 170 -7.82 4.83 -11.78
N PHE A 171 -8.73 4.05 -12.35
CA PHE A 171 -10.10 3.89 -11.84
C PHE A 171 -10.15 3.07 -10.55
N LYS A 172 -9.34 2.02 -10.41
CA LYS A 172 -9.16 1.27 -9.16
C LYS A 172 -8.65 2.19 -8.04
N ASP A 173 -7.70 3.07 -8.33
CA ASP A 173 -7.20 4.09 -7.40
C ASP A 173 -8.22 5.20 -7.11
N ASP A 174 -8.98 5.66 -8.11
CA ASP A 174 -10.04 6.66 -7.91
C ASP A 174 -11.10 6.17 -6.90
N LEU A 175 -11.46 4.89 -6.98
CA LEU A 175 -12.35 4.23 -6.02
C LEU A 175 -11.68 4.08 -4.64
N LYS A 176 -10.46 3.53 -4.60
CA LYS A 176 -9.67 3.24 -3.39
C LYS A 176 -9.41 4.48 -2.52
N TYR A 177 -9.16 5.64 -3.12
CA TYR A 177 -8.91 6.89 -2.40
C TYR A 177 -10.13 7.82 -2.27
N GLY A 178 -11.26 7.46 -2.90
CA GLY A 178 -12.49 8.25 -2.91
C GLY A 178 -12.29 9.60 -3.61
N VAL A 179 -11.85 9.54 -4.88
CA VAL A 179 -11.56 10.70 -5.73
C VAL A 179 -12.86 11.37 -6.15
N THR A 180 -13.02 12.64 -5.79
CA THR A 180 -14.29 13.37 -5.96
C THR A 180 -14.48 13.90 -7.38
N ALA A 181 -15.71 14.24 -7.75
CA ALA A 181 -15.98 14.89 -9.04
C ALA A 181 -15.25 16.25 -9.18
N GLU A 182 -15.06 17.02 -8.09
CA GLU A 182 -14.22 18.23 -8.13
C GLU A 182 -12.74 17.90 -8.37
N GLU A 183 -12.23 16.84 -7.74
CA GLU A 183 -10.84 16.37 -7.90
C GLU A 183 -10.58 15.96 -9.36
N LYS A 184 -11.49 15.20 -9.98
CA LYS A 184 -11.39 14.82 -11.41
C LYS A 184 -11.55 16.01 -12.36
N ALA A 185 -12.51 16.91 -12.10
CA ALA A 185 -12.72 18.11 -12.91
C ALA A 185 -11.58 19.13 -12.78
N THR A 186 -10.79 19.07 -11.70
CA THR A 186 -9.56 19.86 -11.49
C THR A 186 -8.28 19.02 -11.59
N THR A 187 -8.36 17.85 -12.22
CA THR A 187 -7.20 17.06 -12.66
C THR A 187 -6.91 17.34 -14.13
N LEU A 188 -5.62 17.51 -14.46
CA LEU A 188 -5.09 17.46 -15.81
C LEU A 188 -4.61 16.04 -16.11
N VAL A 189 -5.28 15.33 -17.02
CA VAL A 189 -4.80 14.05 -17.54
C VAL A 189 -3.92 14.33 -18.74
N THR A 190 -2.70 13.79 -18.73
CA THR A 190 -1.78 13.83 -19.86
C THR A 190 -1.49 12.42 -20.33
N ASP A 191 -1.52 12.21 -21.64
CA ASP A 191 -1.34 10.93 -22.30
C ASP A 191 -0.24 11.02 -23.36
N TRP A 192 0.76 10.15 -23.27
CA TRP A 192 1.83 10.00 -24.28
C TRP A 192 2.12 8.52 -24.56
N ALA A 193 1.43 7.97 -25.56
CA ALA A 193 1.60 6.61 -26.07
C ALA A 193 1.48 6.55 -27.59
N GLY A 194 1.84 5.42 -28.19
CA GLY A 194 1.75 5.14 -29.63
C GLY A 194 3.09 4.80 -30.28
N ALA A 195 4.21 5.11 -29.63
CA ALA A 195 5.54 4.76 -30.16
C ALA A 195 5.74 3.23 -30.19
N ASN A 196 5.42 2.54 -29.10
CA ASN A 196 5.60 1.08 -29.03
C ASN A 196 4.70 0.33 -30.01
N ASP A 197 3.47 0.79 -30.26
CA ASP A 197 2.58 0.24 -31.28
C ASP A 197 3.27 0.23 -32.65
N LEU A 198 3.99 1.30 -33.00
CA LEU A 198 4.65 1.50 -34.29
C LEU A 198 6.02 0.82 -34.45
N ILE A 199 6.81 0.70 -33.38
CA ILE A 199 8.21 0.23 -33.48
C ILE A 199 8.63 -0.87 -32.49
N THR A 200 7.75 -1.31 -31.59
CA THR A 200 8.05 -2.35 -30.58
C THR A 200 7.13 -3.57 -30.71
N VAL A 201 5.86 -3.38 -31.09
CA VAL A 201 4.90 -4.45 -31.38
C VAL A 201 5.11 -5.04 -32.78
N HIS A 202 5.51 -4.20 -33.74
CA HIS A 202 5.61 -4.51 -35.16
C HIS A 202 7.01 -4.14 -35.68
N ASP A 203 7.57 -4.97 -36.56
CA ASP A 203 8.89 -4.71 -37.18
C ASP A 203 8.91 -3.43 -38.03
N ASN A 204 7.77 -3.13 -38.66
CA ASN A 204 7.60 -2.01 -39.57
C ASN A 204 6.36 -1.19 -39.18
N PRO A 205 6.47 0.15 -39.04
CA PRO A 205 5.32 1.00 -38.81
C PRO A 205 4.42 1.06 -40.07
N THR A 206 3.10 1.13 -39.88
CA THR A 206 2.11 1.33 -40.96
C THR A 206 1.00 2.27 -40.53
N ASN A 207 0.29 2.86 -41.50
CA ASN A 207 -0.84 3.74 -41.23
C ASN A 207 -2.00 3.02 -40.52
N ASP A 208 -2.23 1.72 -40.75
CA ASP A 208 -3.28 0.94 -40.07
C ASP A 208 -2.96 0.71 -38.58
N ILE A 209 -1.66 0.59 -38.25
CA ILE A 209 -1.18 0.51 -36.87
C ILE A 209 -1.32 1.88 -36.20
N ALA A 210 -0.92 2.96 -36.88
CA ALA A 210 -1.09 4.34 -36.40
C ALA A 210 -2.57 4.68 -36.15
N ASP A 211 -3.46 4.28 -37.07
CA ASP A 211 -4.91 4.44 -36.97
C ASP A 211 -5.46 3.75 -35.72
N THR A 212 -5.12 2.48 -35.53
CA THR A 212 -5.54 1.67 -34.39
C THR A 212 -5.04 2.26 -33.06
N ALA A 213 -3.78 2.69 -33.01
CA ALA A 213 -3.17 3.31 -31.84
C ALA A 213 -3.85 4.64 -31.48
N VAL A 214 -4.06 5.55 -32.44
CA VAL A 214 -4.76 6.83 -32.20
C VAL A 214 -6.21 6.58 -31.76
N ASP A 215 -6.95 5.69 -32.41
CA ASP A 215 -8.34 5.44 -32.07
C ASP A 215 -8.47 4.83 -30.66
N ALA A 216 -7.51 4.00 -30.22
CA ALA A 216 -7.42 3.53 -28.84
C ALA A 216 -7.15 4.66 -27.83
N ARG A 217 -6.26 5.62 -28.15
CA ARG A 217 -6.05 6.83 -27.31
C ARG A 217 -7.34 7.63 -27.16
N ILE A 218 -8.09 7.85 -28.25
CA ILE A 218 -9.34 8.60 -28.23
C ILE A 218 -10.43 7.86 -27.43
N ALA A 219 -10.59 6.55 -27.63
CA ALA A 219 -11.51 5.73 -26.85
C ALA A 219 -11.15 5.70 -25.35
N ASN A 220 -9.85 5.77 -25.00
CA ASN A 220 -9.41 5.91 -23.62
C ASN A 220 -9.86 7.25 -23.00
N ILE A 221 -9.71 8.36 -23.75
CA ILE A 221 -10.15 9.70 -23.33
C ILE A 221 -11.67 9.76 -23.16
N GLU A 222 -12.47 9.21 -24.07
CA GLU A 222 -13.93 9.18 -23.91
C GLU A 222 -14.38 8.43 -22.64
N LYS A 223 -13.73 7.31 -22.30
CA LYS A 223 -13.94 6.58 -21.04
C LYS A 223 -13.57 7.44 -19.81
N LEU A 224 -12.52 8.28 -19.89
CA LEU A 224 -12.11 9.21 -18.84
C LEU A 224 -13.11 10.38 -18.66
N ILE A 225 -13.64 10.94 -19.76
CA ILE A 225 -14.69 11.97 -19.74
C ILE A 225 -15.93 11.44 -19.03
N ALA A 226 -16.37 10.23 -19.39
CA ALA A 226 -17.51 9.55 -18.76
C ALA A 226 -17.28 9.31 -17.25
N ALA A 227 -16.03 9.07 -16.83
CA ALA A 227 -15.65 8.89 -15.43
C ALA A 227 -15.47 10.21 -14.64
N GLY A 228 -15.66 11.37 -15.26
CA GLY A 228 -15.68 12.69 -14.62
C GLY A 228 -14.44 13.58 -14.83
N TYR A 229 -13.45 13.16 -15.62
CA TYR A 229 -12.29 13.99 -15.96
C TYR A 229 -12.65 15.06 -16.99
N ARG A 230 -12.01 16.24 -16.93
CA ARG A 230 -12.38 17.41 -17.75
C ARG A 230 -11.24 18.17 -18.42
N ASN A 231 -9.98 17.84 -18.15
CA ASN A 231 -8.83 18.54 -18.76
C ASN A 231 -7.85 17.49 -19.31
N PHE A 232 -7.60 17.54 -20.61
CA PHE A 232 -6.82 16.55 -21.34
C PHE A 232 -5.77 17.22 -22.21
N VAL A 233 -4.53 16.73 -22.10
CA VAL A 233 -3.44 17.03 -23.04
C VAL A 233 -2.96 15.71 -23.62
N LEU A 234 -3.02 15.56 -24.94
CA LEU A 234 -2.43 14.40 -25.62
C LEU A 234 -1.13 14.84 -26.28
N ILE A 235 -0.07 14.11 -26.02
CA ILE A 235 1.23 14.38 -26.61
C ILE A 235 1.32 13.61 -27.93
N ASN A 236 1.72 14.29 -29.01
CA ASN A 236 1.96 13.66 -30.31
C ASN A 236 3.28 12.88 -30.32
N LEU A 237 3.62 12.19 -31.40
CA LEU A 237 4.87 11.43 -31.49
C LEU A 237 6.02 12.30 -32.05
N PRO A 238 7.20 12.31 -31.42
CA PRO A 238 8.41 12.84 -32.06
C PRO A 238 8.71 12.02 -33.32
N ASP A 239 9.31 12.65 -34.34
CA ASP A 239 9.59 11.95 -35.59
C ASP A 239 10.53 10.77 -35.36
N LEU A 240 9.99 9.55 -35.50
CA LEU A 240 10.70 8.31 -35.22
C LEU A 240 11.85 8.08 -36.21
N SER A 241 11.77 8.64 -37.42
CA SER A 241 12.83 8.55 -38.43
C SER A 241 14.12 9.25 -38.00
N LEU A 242 14.04 10.26 -37.13
CA LEU A 242 15.19 11.01 -36.59
C LEU A 242 15.91 10.25 -35.46
N THR A 243 15.37 9.12 -35.00
CA THR A 243 16.05 8.31 -33.97
C THR A 243 17.26 7.56 -34.55
N PRO A 244 18.33 7.33 -33.77
CA PRO A 244 19.50 6.55 -34.21
C PRO A 244 19.15 5.17 -34.77
N ARG A 245 18.08 4.52 -34.29
CA ARG A 245 17.59 3.23 -34.84
C ARG A 245 17.31 3.31 -36.34
N PHE A 246 16.68 4.39 -36.82
CA PHE A 246 16.37 4.56 -38.24
C PHE A 246 17.53 5.20 -39.00
N GLN A 247 18.16 6.23 -38.46
CA GLN A 247 19.31 6.88 -39.11
C GLN A 247 20.49 5.90 -39.34
N ASN A 248 20.83 5.07 -38.34
CA ASN A 248 21.95 4.14 -38.42
C ASN A 248 21.59 2.82 -39.14
N SER A 249 20.35 2.65 -39.62
CA SER A 249 19.95 1.51 -40.45
C SER A 249 20.59 1.53 -41.85
N GLY A 250 20.90 2.73 -42.36
CA GLY A 250 21.35 2.94 -43.74
C GLY A 250 20.27 2.71 -44.81
N ASN A 251 19.03 2.37 -44.45
CA ASN A 251 17.94 2.13 -45.39
C ASN A 251 17.00 3.34 -45.48
N GLN A 252 17.14 4.11 -46.56
CA GLN A 252 16.27 5.28 -46.81
C GLN A 252 14.78 4.91 -46.84
N SER A 253 14.41 3.71 -47.29
CA SER A 253 13.00 3.29 -47.32
C SER A 253 12.39 3.15 -45.93
N ASP A 254 13.17 2.78 -44.92
CA ASP A 254 12.68 2.59 -43.55
C ASP A 254 12.62 3.94 -42.82
N ILE A 255 13.58 4.83 -43.10
CA ILE A 255 13.59 6.24 -42.66
C ILE A 255 12.36 6.97 -43.23
N ASP A 256 12.14 6.89 -44.54
CA ASP A 256 11.00 7.51 -45.22
C ASP A 256 9.67 6.95 -44.71
N ASN A 257 9.56 5.63 -44.50
CA ASN A 257 8.35 5.01 -43.95
C ASN A 257 8.08 5.47 -42.50
N ALA A 258 9.09 5.48 -41.63
CA ALA A 258 8.96 5.95 -40.25
C ALA A 258 8.51 7.42 -40.17
N HIS A 259 9.05 8.29 -41.04
CA HIS A 259 8.64 9.70 -41.13
C HIS A 259 7.17 9.81 -41.53
N ASN A 260 6.78 9.18 -42.65
CA ASN A 260 5.42 9.28 -43.19
C ASN A 260 4.35 8.71 -42.24
N VAL A 261 4.62 7.57 -41.59
CA VAL A 261 3.67 6.99 -40.62
C VAL A 261 3.59 7.82 -39.34
N THR A 262 4.69 8.42 -38.88
CA THR A 262 4.68 9.33 -37.72
C THR A 262 3.90 10.62 -38.01
N LEU A 263 4.06 11.18 -39.22
CA LEU A 263 3.26 12.32 -39.68
C LEU A 263 1.77 11.96 -39.72
N HIS A 264 1.41 10.84 -40.34
CA HIS A 264 0.02 10.34 -40.42
C HIS A 264 -0.61 10.12 -39.02
N PHE A 265 0.13 9.53 -38.08
CA PHE A 265 -0.30 9.40 -36.68
C PHE A 265 -0.63 10.77 -36.07
N ASN A 266 0.26 11.74 -36.25
CA ASN A 266 0.14 13.07 -35.65
C ASN A 266 -1.01 13.88 -36.28
N GLU A 267 -1.21 13.80 -37.59
CA GLU A 267 -2.34 14.41 -38.29
C GLU A 267 -3.68 13.80 -37.85
N ARG A 268 -3.77 12.47 -37.76
CA ARG A 268 -4.99 11.78 -37.26
C ARG A 268 -5.29 12.16 -35.82
N LEU A 269 -4.28 12.20 -34.94
CA LEU A 269 -4.43 12.61 -33.54
C LEU A 269 -4.96 14.04 -33.43
N ALA A 270 -4.42 14.97 -34.22
CA ALA A 270 -4.89 16.35 -34.27
C ALA A 270 -6.35 16.45 -34.77
N ALA A 271 -6.71 15.74 -35.85
CA ALA A 271 -8.07 15.70 -36.38
C ALA A 271 -9.06 15.12 -35.36
N LYS A 272 -8.73 14.01 -34.71
CA LYS A 272 -9.56 13.41 -33.65
C LYS A 272 -9.68 14.29 -32.41
N MET A 273 -8.68 15.12 -32.11
CA MET A 273 -8.77 16.10 -31.04
C MET A 273 -9.75 17.25 -31.35
N LEU A 274 -9.95 17.58 -32.63
CA LEU A 274 -11.01 18.51 -33.05
C LEU A 274 -12.40 17.87 -32.91
N GLU A 275 -12.57 16.59 -33.27
CA GLU A 275 -13.82 15.85 -33.03
C GLU A 275 -14.19 15.81 -31.54
N LEU A 276 -13.22 15.60 -30.64
CA LEU A 276 -13.45 15.63 -29.19
C LEU A 276 -13.85 17.03 -28.70
N LYS A 277 -13.23 18.10 -29.22
CA LYS A 277 -13.55 19.50 -28.89
C LYS A 277 -14.98 19.89 -29.29
N GLU A 278 -15.48 19.37 -30.41
CA GLU A 278 -16.87 19.57 -30.84
C GLU A 278 -17.86 18.72 -30.01
N ARG A 279 -17.49 17.48 -29.68
CA ARG A 279 -18.34 16.50 -28.97
C ARG A 279 -18.50 16.79 -27.48
N TYR A 280 -17.48 17.34 -26.83
CA TYR A 280 -17.43 17.59 -25.38
C TYR A 280 -16.97 19.03 -25.06
N PRO A 281 -17.78 20.05 -25.39
CA PRO A 281 -17.41 21.46 -25.21
C PRO A 281 -17.27 21.89 -23.74
N GLU A 282 -17.62 21.03 -22.77
CA GLU A 282 -17.35 21.25 -21.34
C GLU A 282 -15.97 20.78 -20.87
N CYS A 283 -15.19 20.14 -21.76
CA CYS A 283 -13.83 19.66 -21.49
C CYS A 283 -12.77 20.57 -22.12
N PHE A 284 -11.66 20.79 -21.41
CA PHE A 284 -10.44 21.29 -22.02
C PHE A 284 -9.71 20.16 -22.75
N PHE A 285 -9.26 20.44 -23.97
CA PHE A 285 -8.47 19.54 -24.80
C PHE A 285 -7.35 20.30 -25.47
N ASP A 286 -6.16 19.69 -25.55
CA ASP A 286 -5.09 20.19 -26.39
C ASP A 286 -4.12 19.09 -26.85
N VAL A 287 -3.36 19.37 -27.91
CA VAL A 287 -2.22 18.55 -28.33
C VAL A 287 -0.93 19.25 -27.93
N PHE A 288 -0.03 18.55 -27.23
CA PHE A 288 1.34 19.02 -27.04
C PHE A 288 2.21 18.51 -28.18
N ASP A 289 2.79 19.45 -28.92
CA ASP A 289 3.53 19.17 -30.15
C ASP A 289 5.01 18.94 -29.86
N THR A 290 5.34 17.70 -29.50
CA THR A 290 6.73 17.26 -29.37
C THR A 290 7.39 17.01 -30.73
N ASN A 291 6.62 16.72 -31.77
CA ASN A 291 7.15 16.56 -33.12
C ASN A 291 7.88 17.84 -33.57
N ALA A 292 7.22 18.99 -33.50
CA ALA A 292 7.85 20.28 -33.81
C ALA A 292 9.09 20.56 -32.94
N ILE A 293 9.06 20.20 -31.65
CA ILE A 293 10.19 20.42 -30.72
C ILE A 293 11.38 19.53 -31.06
N PHE A 294 11.17 18.24 -31.34
CA PHE A 294 12.24 17.32 -31.72
C PHE A 294 12.83 17.66 -33.09
N THR A 295 11.98 17.96 -34.07
CA THR A 295 12.41 18.31 -35.44
C THR A 295 13.22 19.62 -35.45
N ASP A 296 12.81 20.64 -34.68
CA ASP A 296 13.59 21.86 -34.49
C ASP A 296 14.91 21.61 -33.74
N ALA A 297 14.90 20.76 -32.71
CA ALA A 297 16.10 20.38 -31.96
C ALA A 297 17.10 19.51 -32.75
N TYR A 298 16.63 18.74 -33.73
CA TYR A 298 17.47 17.92 -34.62
C TYR A 298 18.06 18.73 -35.78
N HIS A 299 17.31 19.70 -36.32
CA HIS A 299 17.74 20.51 -37.46
C HIS A 299 18.45 21.81 -37.09
N ASN A 300 18.24 22.34 -35.87
CA ASN A 300 18.93 23.51 -35.34
C ASN A 300 19.56 23.22 -33.94
N PRO A 301 20.42 22.18 -33.83
CA PRO A 301 20.87 21.62 -32.55
C PRO A 301 21.58 22.63 -31.63
N GLU A 302 22.27 23.62 -32.21
CA GLU A 302 22.98 24.66 -31.48
C GLU A 302 22.05 25.59 -30.68
N ASN A 303 20.79 25.79 -31.12
CA ASN A 303 19.77 26.52 -30.36
C ASN A 303 19.35 25.80 -29.07
N TYR A 304 19.68 24.50 -28.98
CA TYR A 304 19.34 23.61 -27.87
C TYR A 304 20.57 23.08 -27.11
N GLY A 305 21.79 23.48 -27.50
CA GLY A 305 23.03 23.01 -26.86
C GLY A 305 23.43 21.57 -27.20
N PHE A 306 22.88 21.00 -28.28
CA PHE A 306 23.31 19.71 -28.84
C PHE A 306 24.45 19.92 -29.85
N SER A 307 25.31 18.91 -30.01
CA SER A 307 26.31 18.87 -31.09
C SER A 307 25.71 18.20 -32.33
N GLN A 308 25.85 18.80 -33.51
CA GLN A 308 25.46 18.20 -34.80
C GLN A 308 26.06 16.79 -34.99
N GLU A 309 27.29 16.59 -34.52
CA GLU A 309 28.04 15.33 -34.59
C GLU A 309 27.48 14.23 -33.65
N LEU A 310 26.63 14.58 -32.68
CA LEU A 310 26.06 13.67 -31.67
C LEU A 310 24.55 13.43 -31.82
N LEU A 311 23.99 13.72 -33.01
CA LEU A 311 22.55 13.52 -33.30
C LEU A 311 22.20 12.05 -33.59
N THR A 312 23.11 11.31 -34.21
CA THR A 312 22.96 9.87 -34.53
C THR A 312 23.67 8.95 -33.53
N ASP A 313 24.48 9.53 -32.66
CA ASP A 313 25.12 8.84 -31.53
C ASP A 313 24.19 8.84 -30.31
N TYR A 314 24.35 7.85 -29.43
CA TYR A 314 23.55 7.77 -28.21
C TYR A 314 24.38 7.43 -26.97
N PHE A 315 23.97 8.01 -25.84
CA PHE A 315 24.77 8.09 -24.63
C PHE A 315 25.29 6.74 -24.12
N THR A 316 24.49 5.67 -24.18
CA THR A 316 24.85 4.35 -23.64
C THR A 316 26.00 3.63 -24.36
N GLU A 317 26.46 4.10 -25.52
CA GLU A 317 27.64 3.56 -26.22
C GLU A 317 28.83 4.53 -26.26
N SER A 318 28.70 5.72 -25.66
CA SER A 318 29.77 6.71 -25.60
C SER A 318 30.94 6.30 -24.70
N GLU A 319 32.18 6.68 -25.06
CA GLU A 319 33.35 6.55 -24.19
C GLU A 319 33.15 7.25 -22.83
N LYS A 320 32.38 8.36 -22.83
CA LYS A 320 31.99 9.09 -21.63
C LYS A 320 31.20 8.20 -20.66
N PHE A 321 30.27 7.38 -21.15
CA PHE A 321 29.50 6.48 -20.31
C PHE A 321 30.37 5.36 -19.71
N GLU A 322 31.33 4.81 -20.48
CA GLU A 322 32.33 3.87 -19.98
C GLU A 322 33.33 4.50 -18.98
N ALA A 323 33.55 5.81 -19.04
CA ALA A 323 34.27 6.56 -18.02
C ALA A 323 33.41 6.78 -16.76
N ASP A 324 32.17 7.24 -16.92
CA ASP A 324 31.25 7.52 -15.81
C ASP A 324 30.83 6.25 -15.05
N LYS A 325 30.82 5.06 -15.66
CA LYS A 325 30.69 3.76 -14.95
C LYS A 325 31.71 3.55 -13.82
N LYS A 326 32.86 4.23 -13.86
CA LYS A 326 33.94 4.18 -12.86
C LYS A 326 33.82 5.27 -11.79
N ASN A 327 32.86 6.19 -11.91
CA ASN A 327 32.61 7.28 -10.98
C ASN A 327 31.77 6.81 -9.78
N VAL A 328 32.24 7.08 -8.56
CA VAL A 328 31.57 6.71 -7.30
C VAL A 328 30.15 7.30 -7.19
N ASP A 329 29.93 8.53 -7.68
CA ASP A 329 28.59 9.12 -7.68
C ASP A 329 27.63 8.41 -8.63
N TYR A 330 28.10 8.00 -9.82
CA TYR A 330 27.30 7.18 -10.74
C TYR A 330 27.05 5.78 -10.18
N GLN A 331 28.03 5.16 -9.53
CA GLN A 331 27.85 3.86 -8.90
C GLN A 331 26.79 3.90 -7.78
N ASN A 332 26.78 4.96 -6.97
CA ASN A 332 25.85 5.14 -5.86
C ASN A 332 24.44 5.62 -6.28
N LYS A 333 24.33 6.48 -7.30
CA LYS A 333 23.07 7.18 -7.65
C LYS A 333 22.50 6.78 -9.01
N LYS A 334 23.31 6.18 -9.89
CA LYS A 334 23.03 5.87 -11.31
C LYS A 334 22.65 7.06 -12.19
N ILE A 335 22.66 8.28 -11.64
CA ILE A 335 22.48 9.53 -12.39
C ILE A 335 23.82 9.89 -13.02
N THR A 336 23.82 10.09 -14.33
CA THR A 336 25.02 10.57 -15.03
C THR A 336 24.85 12.05 -15.34
N PRO A 337 25.78 12.93 -14.92
CA PRO A 337 25.77 14.30 -15.39
C PRO A 337 26.04 14.34 -16.89
N ASP A 338 24.98 14.52 -17.66
CA ASP A 338 25.08 15.09 -19.00
C ASP A 338 25.80 16.46 -18.89
N ASN A 339 26.55 16.82 -19.92
CA ASN A 339 27.82 17.51 -19.72
C ASN A 339 27.75 18.84 -18.97
N ARG A 340 28.84 19.18 -18.27
CA ARG A 340 28.97 20.44 -17.50
C ARG A 340 29.20 21.65 -18.43
N GLY A 341 28.22 21.94 -19.28
CA GLY A 341 28.15 23.13 -20.14
C GLY A 341 29.11 23.11 -21.33
N LYS A 342 29.08 22.06 -22.16
CA LYS A 342 29.74 22.07 -23.48
C LYS A 342 28.93 21.42 -24.60
N GLU A 343 28.58 20.14 -24.47
CA GLU A 343 27.97 19.36 -25.55
C GLU A 343 27.00 18.31 -24.98
N HIS A 344 25.73 18.33 -25.38
CA HIS A 344 24.73 17.37 -24.92
C HIS A 344 24.38 16.32 -26.00
N TYR A 345 24.06 15.10 -25.55
CA TYR A 345 23.50 14.07 -26.43
C TYR A 345 22.00 14.31 -26.60
N MET A 346 21.48 14.13 -27.81
CA MET A 346 20.03 14.14 -28.05
C MET A 346 19.39 12.83 -27.57
N PHE A 347 20.08 11.70 -27.71
CA PHE A 347 19.56 10.36 -27.41
C PHE A 347 20.32 9.65 -26.29
N TRP A 348 19.58 8.95 -25.42
CA TRP A 348 20.13 8.10 -24.35
C TRP A 348 20.54 6.73 -24.87
N ASN A 349 19.63 6.06 -25.57
CA ASN A 349 19.89 4.85 -26.36
C ASN A 349 19.38 5.05 -27.80
N ASN A 350 19.36 4.00 -28.63
CA ASN A 350 19.03 4.13 -30.04
C ASN A 350 17.60 4.64 -30.38
N VAL A 351 16.69 4.77 -29.40
CA VAL A 351 15.34 5.34 -29.61
C VAL A 351 14.90 6.35 -28.55
N HIS A 352 15.38 6.26 -27.30
CA HIS A 352 14.91 7.13 -26.22
C HIS A 352 15.73 8.43 -26.14
N PRO A 353 15.08 9.59 -25.88
CA PRO A 353 15.76 10.87 -25.69
C PRO A 353 16.62 10.92 -24.43
N SER A 354 17.63 11.80 -24.41
CA SER A 354 18.42 12.09 -23.21
C SER A 354 17.59 12.80 -22.14
N ALA A 355 18.08 12.80 -20.90
CA ALA A 355 17.49 13.57 -19.81
C ALA A 355 17.54 15.09 -20.05
N TYR A 356 18.44 15.55 -20.92
CA TYR A 356 18.48 16.95 -21.35
C TYR A 356 17.32 17.27 -22.31
N VAL A 357 17.07 16.43 -23.32
CA VAL A 357 15.86 16.57 -24.18
C VAL A 357 14.60 16.49 -23.32
N GLN A 358 14.51 15.52 -22.41
CA GLN A 358 13.42 15.40 -21.43
C GLN A 358 13.22 16.68 -20.60
N ALA A 359 14.29 17.42 -20.27
CA ALA A 359 14.20 18.71 -19.60
C ALA A 359 13.70 19.84 -20.51
N VAL A 360 14.15 19.90 -21.77
CA VAL A 360 13.64 20.85 -22.78
C VAL A 360 12.14 20.66 -23.01
N LEU A 361 11.68 19.40 -23.08
CA LEU A 361 10.26 19.05 -23.22
C LEU A 361 9.46 19.44 -21.98
N GLY A 362 9.96 19.11 -20.78
CA GLY A 362 9.31 19.47 -19.51
C GLY A 362 9.19 20.98 -19.31
N ALA A 363 10.20 21.76 -19.72
CA ALA A 363 10.17 23.22 -19.71
C ALA A 363 9.14 23.79 -20.69
N LYS A 364 9.22 23.43 -21.99
CA LYS A 364 8.26 23.91 -23.01
C LYS A 364 6.82 23.47 -22.73
N TYR A 365 6.62 22.33 -22.04
CA TYR A 365 5.31 21.91 -21.55
C TYR A 365 4.82 22.83 -20.43
N ALA A 366 5.66 23.13 -19.44
CA ALA A 366 5.33 24.07 -18.37
C ALA A 366 5.00 25.45 -18.97
N ASP A 367 5.91 26.06 -19.74
CA ASP A 367 5.72 27.37 -20.39
C ASP A 367 4.35 27.49 -21.09
N LYS A 368 4.00 26.50 -21.93
CA LYS A 368 2.73 26.49 -22.67
C LYS A 368 1.50 26.37 -21.76
N TYR A 369 1.54 25.48 -20.77
CA TYR A 369 0.35 25.16 -19.96
C TYR A 369 0.20 26.02 -18.71
N ASP A 370 1.28 26.67 -18.25
CA ASP A 370 1.26 27.69 -17.20
C ASP A 370 0.63 29.00 -17.71
N GLU A 371 0.75 29.32 -19.00
CA GLU A 371 -0.06 30.38 -19.63
C GLU A 371 -1.57 30.03 -19.65
N ILE A 372 -1.91 28.76 -19.83
CA ILE A 372 -3.30 28.29 -20.03
C ILE A 372 -4.07 28.06 -18.72
N PHE A 373 -3.43 27.47 -17.70
CA PHE A 373 -4.08 27.02 -16.46
C PHE A 373 -3.80 27.92 -15.24
N ASP A 374 -4.69 27.84 -14.26
CA ASP A 374 -4.47 28.35 -12.90
C ASP A 374 -4.10 27.17 -12.00
N TYR A 375 -2.80 27.00 -11.73
CA TYR A 375 -2.31 25.90 -10.90
C TYR A 375 -2.45 26.25 -9.42
N GLN A 376 -3.28 25.49 -8.72
CA GLN A 376 -3.51 25.65 -7.29
C GLN A 376 -3.00 24.42 -6.54
N ALA A 377 -2.58 24.62 -5.29
CA ALA A 377 -2.14 23.49 -4.47
C ALA A 377 -3.28 22.49 -4.28
N PRO A 378 -3.00 21.17 -4.27
CA PRO A 378 -3.93 20.18 -3.74
C PRO A 378 -4.48 20.67 -2.40
N LYS A 379 -5.78 20.91 -2.33
CA LYS A 379 -6.40 21.33 -1.06
C LYS A 379 -6.26 20.18 -0.09
N LYS A 380 -5.44 20.36 0.96
CA LYS A 380 -5.70 19.66 2.22
C LYS A 380 -7.17 19.87 2.55
N PRO A 381 -7.92 18.82 2.94
CA PRO A 381 -9.31 19.00 3.35
C PRO A 381 -9.38 20.09 4.41
N ILE A 382 -10.09 21.19 4.10
CA ILE A 382 -10.16 22.37 4.97
C ILE A 382 -11.10 22.06 6.13
N TYR A 383 -10.57 21.38 7.12
CA TYR A 383 -11.12 21.40 8.44
C TYR A 383 -10.77 22.77 9.04
N LYS A 384 -11.77 23.63 9.20
CA LYS A 384 -11.64 24.79 10.09
C LYS A 384 -11.41 24.26 11.50
N MET A 385 -10.17 24.33 11.97
CA MET A 385 -9.81 24.04 13.35
C MET A 385 -9.01 25.18 13.93
N ASP A 386 -9.10 25.26 15.25
CA ASP A 386 -8.30 26.10 16.12
C ASP A 386 -6.84 25.60 16.10
N ASP A 387 -5.86 26.49 16.29
CA ASP A 387 -4.44 26.17 16.17
C ASP A 387 -4.01 25.10 17.20
N GLU A 388 -4.57 25.16 18.41
CA GLU A 388 -4.36 24.14 19.46
C GLU A 388 -4.75 22.75 18.97
N VAL A 389 -5.85 22.64 18.21
CA VAL A 389 -6.36 21.36 17.73
C VAL A 389 -5.59 20.87 16.49
N GLN A 390 -5.00 21.78 15.72
CA GLN A 390 -4.06 21.42 14.66
C GLN A 390 -2.77 20.81 15.25
N GLU A 391 -2.25 21.31 16.37
CA GLU A 391 -1.11 20.67 17.07
C GLU A 391 -1.48 19.28 17.61
N GLN A 392 -2.65 19.15 18.25
CA GLN A 392 -3.18 17.86 18.71
C GLN A 392 -3.29 16.82 17.58
N PHE A 393 -3.75 17.23 16.39
CA PHE A 393 -3.79 16.35 15.22
C PHE A 393 -2.39 15.90 14.78
N LEU A 394 -1.41 16.80 14.77
CA LEU A 394 -0.06 16.50 14.29
C LEU A 394 0.65 15.50 15.22
N ASP A 395 0.57 15.67 16.54
CA ASP A 395 1.08 14.67 17.50
C ASP A 395 0.33 13.33 17.41
N TYR A 396 -1.01 13.35 17.31
CA TYR A 396 -1.80 12.13 17.10
C TYR A 396 -1.39 11.38 15.82
N LYS A 397 -1.16 12.11 14.72
CA LYS A 397 -0.66 11.56 13.45
C LYS A 397 0.77 11.03 13.58
N GLU A 398 1.65 11.72 14.32
CA GLU A 398 3.03 11.24 14.56
C GLU A 398 3.04 9.96 15.40
N ARG A 399 2.15 9.86 16.40
CA ARG A 399 1.91 8.62 17.16
C ARG A 399 1.38 7.49 16.28
N LEU A 400 0.39 7.74 15.43
CA LEU A 400 -0.13 6.73 14.48
C LEU A 400 0.98 6.16 13.58
N ASN A 401 1.84 7.03 13.05
CA ASN A 401 2.96 6.63 12.19
C ASN A 401 4.13 5.93 12.93
N ARG A 402 4.07 5.81 14.27
CA ARG A 402 4.96 4.94 15.07
C ARG A 402 4.40 3.53 15.29
N PHE A 403 3.11 3.30 15.02
CA PHE A 403 2.43 2.01 15.23
C PHE A 403 1.92 1.37 13.93
N SER A 404 2.38 1.86 12.78
CA SER A 404 2.04 1.29 11.47
C SER A 404 3.31 1.20 10.61
N ASP A 405 3.48 0.07 9.91
CA ASP A 405 4.62 -0.17 9.02
C ASP A 405 4.64 0.74 7.79
N HIS A 406 3.54 1.48 7.55
CA HIS A 406 3.37 2.38 6.42
C HIS A 406 2.82 3.74 6.89
N LYS A 407 3.14 4.81 6.14
CA LYS A 407 2.67 6.16 6.49
C LYS A 407 1.17 6.31 6.25
N VAL A 408 0.41 6.64 7.30
CA VAL A 408 -1.04 6.86 7.25
C VAL A 408 -1.35 8.21 6.60
N SER A 409 -2.26 8.23 5.62
CA SER A 409 -2.64 9.44 4.88
C SER A 409 -3.33 10.48 5.77
N ASP A 410 -3.15 11.77 5.47
CA ASP A 410 -3.75 12.89 6.23
C ASP A 410 -5.28 12.73 6.35
N LYS A 411 -5.97 12.39 5.24
CA LYS A 411 -7.42 12.14 5.17
C LYS A 411 -7.88 11.01 6.11
N GLN A 412 -7.11 9.92 6.24
CA GLN A 412 -7.45 8.80 7.14
C GLN A 412 -7.10 9.11 8.59
N ALA A 413 -5.88 9.58 8.86
CA ALA A 413 -5.45 9.98 10.20
C ALA A 413 -6.39 11.04 10.78
N TRP A 414 -6.88 11.96 9.96
CA TRP A 414 -7.85 12.97 10.38
C TRP A 414 -9.24 12.39 10.67
N SER A 415 -9.75 11.48 9.82
CA SER A 415 -11.02 10.81 10.11
C SER A 415 -10.96 10.02 11.43
N MET A 416 -9.81 9.44 11.76
CA MET A 416 -9.56 8.75 13.03
C MET A 416 -9.45 9.74 14.20
N PHE A 417 -8.79 10.88 14.00
CA PHE A 417 -8.69 11.97 14.97
C PHE A 417 -10.05 12.59 15.29
N GLN A 418 -10.89 12.84 14.28
CA GLN A 418 -12.25 13.33 14.47
C GLN A 418 -13.14 12.35 15.20
N GLU A 419 -13.07 11.05 14.87
CA GLU A 419 -13.84 10.04 15.60
C GLU A 419 -13.32 9.90 17.04
N MET A 420 -12.01 10.00 17.27
CA MET A 420 -11.41 10.05 18.61
C MET A 420 -11.95 11.24 19.42
N GLN A 421 -11.85 12.47 18.91
CA GLN A 421 -12.39 13.66 19.60
C GLN A 421 -13.90 13.60 19.81
N ARG A 422 -14.64 13.08 18.83
CA ARG A 422 -16.09 12.86 18.92
C ARG A 422 -16.44 11.83 20.00
N LEU A 423 -15.67 10.76 20.12
CA LEU A 423 -15.83 9.76 21.19
C LEU A 423 -15.47 10.33 22.56
N GLU A 424 -14.47 11.21 22.66
CA GLU A 424 -14.16 11.91 23.91
C GLU A 424 -15.27 12.91 24.31
N GLN A 425 -15.81 13.69 23.36
CA GLN A 425 -16.96 14.56 23.61
C GLN A 425 -18.24 13.77 23.96
N VAL A 426 -18.47 12.60 23.36
CA VAL A 426 -19.58 11.71 23.71
C VAL A 426 -19.38 11.09 25.11
N LYS A 427 -18.16 10.67 25.47
CA LYS A 427 -17.84 10.24 26.85
C LYS A 427 -18.12 11.33 27.87
N GLN A 428 -17.71 12.57 27.59
CA GLN A 428 -17.92 13.72 28.49
C GLN A 428 -19.40 14.12 28.61
N SER A 429 -20.22 13.90 27.57
CA SER A 429 -21.61 14.41 27.52
C SER A 429 -22.71 13.41 27.86
N GLN A 430 -22.48 12.09 27.76
CA GLN A 430 -23.53 11.08 28.01
C GLN A 430 -23.31 10.23 29.28
N GLY A 431 -22.11 10.23 29.86
CA GLY A 431 -21.74 9.33 30.95
C GLY A 431 -21.50 7.90 30.46
N GLU A 432 -20.34 7.33 30.76
CA GLU A 432 -19.85 6.13 30.06
C GLU A 432 -20.69 4.85 30.29
N ASP A 433 -21.53 4.80 31.32
CA ASP A 433 -22.13 3.55 31.81
C ASP A 433 -23.31 3.05 30.96
N ALA A 434 -24.15 3.94 30.42
CA ALA A 434 -25.34 3.54 29.65
C ALA A 434 -24.98 2.85 28.32
N PHE A 435 -23.86 3.23 27.71
CA PHE A 435 -23.32 2.58 26.50
C PHE A 435 -22.60 1.28 26.84
N ARG A 436 -21.81 1.27 27.93
CA ARG A 436 -21.10 0.08 28.44
C ARG A 436 -22.06 -1.07 28.75
N GLU A 437 -23.17 -0.83 29.43
CA GLU A 437 -24.13 -1.88 29.79
C GLU A 437 -24.73 -2.64 28.59
N ARG A 438 -24.89 -1.97 27.44
CA ARG A 438 -25.47 -2.61 26.25
C ARG A 438 -24.48 -3.49 25.49
N PHE A 439 -23.18 -3.17 25.55
CA PHE A 439 -22.12 -3.96 24.91
C PHE A 439 -21.63 -5.16 25.75
N LYS A 440 -21.80 -5.13 27.08
CA LYS A 440 -21.35 -6.23 27.98
C LYS A 440 -22.07 -7.58 27.78
N ARG A 441 -23.19 -7.65 27.07
CA ARG A 441 -24.06 -8.85 27.05
C ARG A 441 -23.71 -9.92 26.01
N ASN A 442 -22.85 -9.61 25.03
CA ASN A 442 -22.52 -10.52 23.92
C ASN A 442 -21.02 -10.90 23.86
N ARG A 443 -20.31 -10.96 25.00
CA ARG A 443 -19.06 -11.72 25.11
C ARG A 443 -19.38 -13.09 25.72
N THR A 444 -19.28 -14.15 24.92
CA THR A 444 -19.35 -15.53 25.41
C THR A 444 -18.16 -15.79 26.35
N ILE A 445 -18.39 -16.44 27.48
CA ILE A 445 -17.28 -16.83 28.38
C ILE A 445 -16.58 -18.04 27.77
N LEU A 446 -15.57 -17.79 26.92
CA LEU A 446 -14.65 -18.85 26.48
C LEU A 446 -14.03 -19.50 27.73
N PRO A 447 -14.21 -20.82 27.93
CA PRO A 447 -13.79 -21.51 29.14
C PRO A 447 -12.28 -21.81 29.13
N LEU A 448 -11.74 -22.19 30.28
CA LEU A 448 -10.37 -22.74 30.34
C LEU A 448 -10.33 -24.08 29.59
N PRO A 449 -9.20 -24.46 28.95
CA PRO A 449 -9.11 -25.71 28.18
C PRO A 449 -9.46 -26.97 28.99
N ALA A 450 -10.09 -27.96 28.35
CA ALA A 450 -10.56 -29.19 28.99
C ALA A 450 -9.56 -29.88 29.94
N HIS A 451 -8.28 -29.99 29.55
CA HIS A 451 -7.23 -30.59 30.38
C HIS A 451 -6.81 -29.70 31.56
N VAL A 452 -6.81 -28.38 31.39
CA VAL A 452 -6.64 -27.42 32.49
C VAL A 452 -7.80 -27.53 33.48
N ARG A 453 -9.05 -27.70 32.99
CA ARG A 453 -10.22 -27.95 33.84
C ARG A 453 -10.16 -29.30 34.54
N ALA A 454 -9.76 -30.38 33.87
CA ALA A 454 -9.63 -31.69 34.49
C ALA A 454 -8.63 -31.69 35.66
N SER A 455 -7.52 -30.96 35.54
CA SER A 455 -6.57 -30.74 36.64
C SER A 455 -7.15 -29.86 37.76
N ILE A 456 -7.98 -28.86 37.44
CA ILE A 456 -8.74 -28.06 38.43
C ILE A 456 -9.78 -28.93 39.17
N ASP A 457 -10.51 -29.79 38.46
CA ASP A 457 -11.50 -30.72 39.03
C ASP A 457 -10.83 -31.79 39.91
N ALA A 458 -9.64 -32.26 39.54
CA ALA A 458 -8.83 -33.14 40.38
C ALA A 458 -8.39 -32.45 41.68
N ILE A 459 -8.02 -31.16 41.63
CA ILE A 459 -7.73 -30.35 42.83
C ILE A 459 -9.01 -30.13 43.67
N GLN A 460 -10.16 -29.89 43.04
CA GLN A 460 -11.44 -29.70 43.72
C GLN A 460 -11.93 -30.99 44.42
N GLU A 461 -11.81 -32.15 43.78
CA GLU A 461 -12.19 -33.42 44.38
C GLU A 461 -11.18 -33.86 45.45
N HIS A 462 -9.88 -33.58 45.29
CA HIS A 462 -8.91 -33.73 46.37
C HIS A 462 -9.23 -32.82 47.57
N ALA A 463 -9.62 -31.57 47.35
CA ALA A 463 -10.10 -30.67 48.40
C ALA A 463 -11.37 -31.22 49.09
N ASN A 464 -12.35 -31.72 48.33
CA ASN A 464 -13.54 -32.40 48.87
C ASN A 464 -13.17 -33.60 49.74
N GLN A 465 -12.20 -34.42 49.30
CA GLN A 465 -11.74 -35.59 50.06
C GLN A 465 -11.04 -35.18 51.36
N LEU A 466 -10.20 -34.14 51.33
CA LEU A 466 -9.57 -33.57 52.53
C LEU A 466 -10.61 -33.07 53.57
N GLU A 467 -11.75 -32.52 53.12
CA GLU A 467 -12.86 -32.16 54.03
C GLU A 467 -13.62 -33.40 54.54
N ARG A 468 -13.87 -34.38 53.67
CA ARG A 468 -14.67 -35.59 53.96
C ARG A 468 -13.91 -36.68 54.74
N GLN A 469 -12.58 -36.59 54.88
CA GLN A 469 -11.77 -37.55 55.65
C GLN A 469 -12.35 -37.75 57.07
N LEU A 470 -12.80 -38.97 57.39
CA LEU A 470 -13.41 -39.31 58.68
C LEU A 470 -12.47 -39.08 59.87
N VAL A 471 -11.16 -39.22 59.68
CA VAL A 471 -10.11 -38.89 60.67
C VAL A 471 -9.55 -37.50 60.33
N ASN A 472 -10.41 -36.50 60.41
CA ASN A 472 -10.12 -35.16 59.90
C ASN A 472 -9.07 -34.43 60.79
N THR A 473 -7.82 -34.37 60.34
CA THR A 473 -6.76 -33.63 61.05
C THR A 473 -6.84 -32.13 60.76
N THR A 474 -6.36 -31.28 61.69
CA THR A 474 -6.38 -29.81 61.51
C THR A 474 -5.69 -29.38 60.19
N ILE A 475 -4.63 -30.10 59.80
CA ILE A 475 -3.87 -29.87 58.57
C ILE A 475 -4.71 -30.22 57.33
N ALA A 476 -5.57 -31.25 57.39
CA ALA A 476 -6.51 -31.58 56.32
C ALA A 476 -7.46 -30.40 56.03
N LYS A 477 -8.08 -29.83 57.07
CA LYS A 477 -8.97 -28.65 56.95
C LYS A 477 -8.23 -27.43 56.43
N GLN A 478 -7.00 -27.20 56.90
CA GLN A 478 -6.19 -26.07 56.47
C GLN A 478 -5.77 -26.19 55.00
N LYS A 479 -5.42 -27.39 54.51
CA LYS A 479 -5.19 -27.64 53.08
C LYS A 479 -6.45 -27.43 52.25
N ALA A 480 -7.57 -28.02 52.66
CA ALA A 480 -8.85 -27.85 51.97
C ALA A 480 -9.25 -26.36 51.87
N ALA A 481 -9.10 -25.58 52.94
CA ALA A 481 -9.39 -24.16 52.94
C ALA A 481 -8.48 -23.35 51.98
N VAL A 482 -7.19 -23.70 51.87
CA VAL A 482 -6.28 -23.05 50.90
C VAL A 482 -6.64 -23.42 49.46
N LEU A 483 -6.91 -24.71 49.18
CA LEU A 483 -7.30 -25.16 47.85
C LEU A 483 -8.66 -24.60 47.42
N ASN A 484 -9.68 -24.64 48.28
CA ASN A 484 -11.00 -24.07 48.00
C ASN A 484 -10.95 -22.54 47.81
N LYS A 485 -10.03 -21.82 48.46
CA LYS A 485 -9.80 -20.39 48.15
C LYS A 485 -9.18 -20.21 46.76
N LEU A 486 -8.10 -20.95 46.45
CA LEU A 486 -7.46 -20.90 45.13
C LEU A 486 -8.47 -21.21 44.01
N LEU A 487 -9.32 -22.23 44.19
CA LEU A 487 -10.35 -22.60 43.23
C LEU A 487 -11.40 -21.49 43.03
N ALA A 488 -11.78 -20.78 44.10
CA ALA A 488 -12.65 -19.60 43.99
C ALA A 488 -11.98 -18.43 43.26
N ASP A 489 -10.70 -18.15 43.55
CA ASP A 489 -9.92 -17.10 42.88
C ASP A 489 -9.72 -17.44 41.37
N ILE A 490 -9.43 -18.70 41.03
CA ILE A 490 -9.36 -19.23 39.65
C ILE A 490 -10.71 -19.08 38.93
N ASN A 491 -11.83 -19.36 39.61
CA ASN A 491 -13.17 -19.19 39.04
C ASN A 491 -13.54 -17.71 38.81
N GLN A 492 -13.03 -16.79 39.62
CA GLN A 492 -13.18 -15.35 39.37
C GLN A 492 -12.37 -14.90 38.14
N ILE A 493 -11.19 -15.49 37.90
CA ILE A 493 -10.39 -15.22 36.69
C ILE A 493 -11.03 -15.84 35.44
N SER A 494 -11.48 -17.09 35.51
CA SER A 494 -12.08 -17.79 34.37
C SER A 494 -13.35 -17.09 33.85
N THR A 495 -14.13 -16.49 34.75
CA THR A 495 -15.35 -15.73 34.44
C THR A 495 -15.11 -14.25 34.11
N ASN A 496 -13.87 -13.74 34.22
CA ASN A 496 -13.57 -12.35 33.90
C ASN A 496 -13.71 -12.05 32.39
N LEU A 497 -14.64 -11.15 32.04
CA LEU A 497 -14.95 -10.73 30.66
C LEU A 497 -13.93 -9.76 30.06
N TYR A 498 -13.01 -9.22 30.85
CA TYR A 498 -11.97 -8.27 30.40
C TYR A 498 -10.64 -8.94 30.06
N PHE A 499 -10.40 -10.18 30.51
CA PHE A 499 -9.19 -10.93 30.18
C PHE A 499 -9.40 -11.85 28.97
N THR A 500 -8.46 -11.82 28.03
CA THR A 500 -8.32 -12.84 26.97
C THR A 500 -8.01 -14.22 27.58
N PRO A 501 -8.25 -15.33 26.84
CA PRO A 501 -7.88 -16.67 27.32
C PRO A 501 -6.42 -16.80 27.76
N LYS A 502 -5.51 -16.07 27.11
CA LYS A 502 -4.09 -16.01 27.47
C LYS A 502 -3.87 -15.34 28.82
N GLU A 503 -4.44 -14.15 29.04
CA GLU A 503 -4.31 -13.41 30.30
C GLU A 503 -4.93 -14.18 31.46
N LYS A 504 -6.05 -14.89 31.23
CA LYS A 504 -6.62 -15.82 32.22
C LYS A 504 -5.62 -16.89 32.65
N LEU A 505 -4.99 -17.58 31.69
CA LEU A 505 -4.00 -18.62 31.98
C LEU A 505 -2.74 -18.06 32.67
N GLN A 506 -2.27 -16.87 32.26
CA GLN A 506 -1.10 -16.22 32.88
C GLN A 506 -1.37 -15.78 34.33
N GLU A 507 -2.56 -15.26 34.64
CA GLU A 507 -2.92 -14.86 36.00
C GLU A 507 -3.20 -16.09 36.91
N ILE A 508 -3.79 -17.16 36.36
CA ILE A 508 -3.93 -18.44 37.06
C ILE A 508 -2.54 -19.03 37.37
N LEU A 509 -1.60 -19.00 36.42
CA LEU A 509 -0.22 -19.43 36.61
C LEU A 509 0.49 -18.61 37.73
N ARG A 510 0.21 -17.31 37.86
CA ARG A 510 0.70 -16.48 38.96
C ARG A 510 0.15 -16.97 40.32
N LEU A 511 -1.17 -17.15 40.44
CA LEU A 511 -1.80 -17.63 41.69
C LEU A 511 -1.34 -19.03 42.09
N LEU A 512 -1.10 -19.92 41.12
CA LEU A 512 -0.61 -21.27 41.37
C LEU A 512 0.81 -21.26 41.94
N ASN A 513 1.70 -20.46 41.35
CA ASN A 513 3.08 -20.28 41.86
C ASN A 513 3.10 -19.64 43.26
N GLU A 514 2.16 -18.74 43.58
CA GLU A 514 2.01 -18.21 44.94
C GLU A 514 1.45 -19.24 45.93
N THR A 515 0.61 -20.17 45.46
CA THR A 515 -0.08 -21.16 46.32
C THR A 515 0.72 -22.45 46.55
N SER A 516 1.49 -22.93 45.57
CA SER A 516 2.38 -24.10 45.73
C SER A 516 3.51 -23.85 46.75
N ASN A 517 3.92 -22.58 46.91
CA ASN A 517 4.87 -22.13 47.92
C ASN A 517 4.27 -21.99 49.33
N ASN A 518 2.96 -22.25 49.53
CA ASN A 518 2.33 -22.16 50.84
C ASN A 518 2.75 -23.35 51.74
N GLY A 519 3.41 -23.07 52.87
CA GLY A 519 3.89 -24.10 53.79
C GLY A 519 2.82 -25.09 54.29
N ILE A 520 1.55 -24.70 54.35
CA ILE A 520 0.44 -25.60 54.69
C ILE A 520 0.21 -26.66 53.61
N ILE A 521 0.30 -26.30 52.32
CA ILE A 521 0.19 -27.24 51.19
C ILE A 521 1.28 -28.31 51.26
N ASN A 522 2.47 -27.94 51.71
CA ASN A 522 3.65 -28.81 51.76
C ASN A 522 3.80 -29.58 53.08
N THR A 523 3.01 -29.25 54.11
CA THR A 523 3.00 -29.97 55.40
C THR A 523 2.26 -31.31 55.28
N HIS A 524 2.77 -32.39 55.86
CA HIS A 524 2.09 -33.70 55.82
C HIS A 524 0.91 -33.79 56.81
N GLN A 525 -0.13 -34.57 56.48
CA GLN A 525 -1.38 -34.61 57.27
C GLN A 525 -1.22 -35.23 58.67
N ASN A 526 -0.19 -36.05 58.87
CA ASN A 526 0.14 -36.69 60.15
C ASN A 526 1.66 -36.62 60.41
N PRO A 527 2.15 -35.56 61.08
CA PRO A 527 3.59 -35.31 61.29
C PRO A 527 4.37 -36.41 62.03
N LYS A 528 3.69 -37.43 62.59
CA LYS A 528 4.33 -38.58 63.24
C LYS A 528 4.80 -39.64 62.23
N LEU A 529 4.26 -39.66 61.01
CA LEU A 529 4.70 -40.57 59.95
C LEU A 529 5.99 -40.09 59.30
N ASP A 530 6.20 -38.78 59.24
CA ASP A 530 7.41 -38.10 58.78
C ASP A 530 8.62 -38.55 59.62
N THR A 531 8.41 -38.76 60.93
CA THR A 531 9.41 -39.31 61.87
C THR A 531 9.64 -40.82 61.71
N PHE A 532 8.71 -41.53 61.06
CA PHE A 532 8.68 -42.99 60.94
C PHE A 532 9.36 -43.48 59.66
N PHE A 533 9.02 -42.89 58.50
CA PHE A 533 9.50 -43.33 57.19
C PHE A 533 10.88 -42.76 56.78
N LYS A 534 11.25 -41.55 57.27
CA LYS A 534 12.60 -40.94 57.20
C LYS A 534 13.18 -40.61 55.81
N GLU A 535 12.45 -40.66 54.71
CA GLU A 535 12.94 -40.06 53.46
C GLU A 535 13.05 -38.53 53.63
N LYS A 536 13.95 -37.90 52.87
CA LYS A 536 14.34 -36.50 53.11
C LYS A 536 13.43 -35.47 52.45
N GLU A 537 12.75 -35.86 51.38
CA GLU A 537 11.93 -35.00 50.55
C GLU A 537 10.65 -35.77 50.21
N TYR A 538 9.54 -35.45 50.90
CA TYR A 538 8.22 -35.99 50.60
C TYR A 538 7.40 -34.94 49.89
N ILE A 539 7.00 -35.22 48.66
CA ILE A 539 6.02 -34.41 47.95
C ILE A 539 4.63 -34.84 48.44
N THR A 540 3.73 -33.88 48.69
CA THR A 540 2.34 -34.21 49.07
C THR A 540 1.43 -34.08 47.87
N THR A 541 0.40 -34.91 47.77
CA THR A 541 -0.59 -34.91 46.67
C THR A 541 -1.21 -33.55 46.37
N SER A 542 -1.26 -32.66 47.37
CA SER A 542 -1.76 -31.29 47.17
C SER A 542 -0.78 -30.42 46.37
N TYR A 543 0.52 -30.66 46.49
CA TYR A 543 1.57 -30.00 45.72
C TYR A 543 1.77 -30.69 44.36
N GLU A 544 1.70 -32.03 44.31
CA GLU A 544 1.76 -32.79 43.05
C GLU A 544 0.68 -32.33 42.06
N LEU A 545 -0.57 -32.18 42.52
CA LEU A 545 -1.67 -31.68 41.70
C LEU A 545 -1.49 -30.20 41.28
N LEU A 546 -0.92 -29.35 42.14
CA LEU A 546 -0.67 -27.94 41.80
C LEU A 546 0.47 -27.78 40.79
N ASN A 547 1.58 -28.49 40.97
CA ASN A 547 2.69 -28.48 40.01
C ASN A 547 2.31 -29.16 38.70
N GLY A 548 1.51 -30.23 38.74
CA GLY A 548 0.92 -30.84 37.55
C GLY A 548 0.04 -29.86 36.78
N LEU A 549 -0.78 -29.04 37.46
CA LEU A 549 -1.55 -27.96 36.83
C LEU A 549 -0.66 -26.83 36.28
N ILE A 550 0.43 -26.46 36.97
CA ILE A 550 1.43 -25.49 36.46
C ILE A 550 2.03 -26.00 35.15
N GLU A 551 2.59 -27.21 35.13
CA GLU A 551 3.18 -27.83 33.93
C GLU A 551 2.14 -28.01 32.81
N THR A 552 0.90 -28.34 33.17
CA THR A 552 -0.23 -28.43 32.23
C THR A 552 -0.50 -27.07 31.57
N ILE A 553 -0.52 -25.98 32.33
CA ILE A 553 -0.74 -24.62 31.81
C ILE A 553 0.46 -24.15 30.98
N GLU A 554 1.69 -24.41 31.42
CA GLU A 554 2.91 -24.04 30.68
C GLU A 554 2.99 -24.76 29.32
N LYS A 555 2.69 -26.07 29.28
CA LYS A 555 2.54 -26.82 28.02
C LYS A 555 1.38 -26.29 27.16
N SER A 556 0.25 -25.90 27.77
CA SER A 556 -0.89 -25.28 27.06
C SER A 556 -0.54 -23.96 26.39
N ILE A 557 0.38 -23.20 26.98
CA ILE A 557 0.89 -21.92 26.43
C ILE A 557 1.93 -22.15 25.31
N GLN A 558 2.58 -23.33 25.26
CA GLN A 558 3.67 -23.63 24.33
C GLN A 558 3.25 -24.47 23.10
N HIS A 559 2.30 -25.40 23.22
CA HIS A 559 1.89 -26.29 22.10
C HIS A 559 0.75 -25.71 21.22
N ALA A 560 0.52 -26.38 20.09
CA ALA A 560 -0.24 -25.88 18.92
C ALA A 560 -1.64 -25.30 19.20
N SER A 561 -2.30 -25.69 20.30
CA SER A 561 -3.57 -25.12 20.76
C SER A 561 -3.54 -23.59 20.91
N TYR A 562 -2.38 -22.99 21.18
CA TYR A 562 -2.20 -21.53 21.18
C TYR A 562 -2.32 -20.91 19.77
N ARG A 563 -1.81 -21.59 18.72
CA ARG A 563 -1.98 -21.16 17.32
C ARG A 563 -3.43 -21.34 16.88
N ILE A 564 -4.06 -22.46 17.24
CA ILE A 564 -5.47 -22.75 16.93
C ILE A 564 -6.40 -21.72 17.60
N SER A 565 -6.19 -21.40 18.88
CA SER A 565 -7.02 -20.39 19.57
C SER A 565 -6.80 -18.96 19.06
N ILE A 566 -5.59 -18.59 18.61
CA ILE A 566 -5.37 -17.33 17.87
C ILE A 566 -6.16 -17.32 16.56
N LEU A 567 -6.14 -18.40 15.79
CA LEU A 567 -6.84 -18.50 14.52
C LEU A 567 -8.37 -18.50 14.71
N ILE A 568 -8.90 -19.12 15.77
CA ILE A 568 -10.31 -19.01 16.17
C ILE A 568 -10.66 -17.56 16.52
N GLN A 569 -9.84 -16.86 17.32
CA GLN A 569 -10.06 -15.44 17.62
C GLN A 569 -10.02 -14.58 16.35
N GLN A 570 -9.13 -14.87 15.40
CA GLN A 570 -9.09 -14.16 14.11
C GLN A 570 -10.32 -14.44 13.23
N VAL A 571 -10.94 -15.62 13.35
CA VAL A 571 -12.25 -15.91 12.72
C VAL A 571 -13.38 -15.17 13.42
N GLU A 572 -13.39 -15.10 14.76
CA GLU A 572 -14.35 -14.26 15.52
C GLU A 572 -14.23 -12.78 15.15
N ASP A 573 -13.02 -12.22 15.23
CA ASP A 573 -12.74 -10.82 14.93
C ASP A 573 -13.13 -10.47 13.48
N HIS A 574 -12.81 -11.35 12.52
CA HIS A 574 -13.22 -11.17 11.12
C HIS A 574 -14.74 -11.34 10.93
N ALA A 575 -15.40 -12.22 11.68
CA ALA A 575 -16.86 -12.31 11.67
C ALA A 575 -17.50 -11.03 12.27
N GLU A 576 -16.89 -10.42 13.29
CA GLU A 576 -17.34 -9.15 13.86
C GLU A 576 -17.14 -7.98 12.88
N GLU A 577 -15.97 -7.87 12.24
CA GLU A 577 -15.69 -6.93 11.12
C GLU A 577 -16.77 -7.04 10.03
N LEU A 578 -17.05 -8.26 9.57
CA LEU A 578 -18.00 -8.52 8.50
C LEU A 578 -19.45 -8.24 8.93
N SER A 579 -19.81 -8.48 10.19
CA SER A 579 -21.14 -8.16 10.73
C SER A 579 -21.45 -6.65 10.73
N LYS A 580 -20.40 -5.83 10.90
CA LYS A 580 -20.45 -4.35 10.89
C LYS A 580 -20.54 -3.77 9.47
N SER A 581 -20.26 -4.56 8.43
CA SER A 581 -20.38 -4.15 7.03
C SER A 581 -21.86 -3.87 6.66
N ASN A 582 -22.09 -3.05 5.62
CA ASN A 582 -23.43 -2.85 5.04
C ASN A 582 -23.73 -3.80 3.87
N ASN A 583 -22.75 -4.58 3.41
CA ASN A 583 -22.91 -5.54 2.30
C ASN A 583 -23.62 -6.83 2.79
N SER A 584 -24.58 -7.35 2.01
CA SER A 584 -25.33 -8.57 2.38
C SER A 584 -24.44 -9.82 2.39
N ILE A 585 -23.61 -10.02 1.37
CA ILE A 585 -22.65 -11.15 1.30
C ILE A 585 -21.68 -11.10 2.49
N ALA A 586 -21.26 -9.91 2.93
CA ALA A 586 -20.47 -9.76 4.15
C ALA A 586 -21.22 -10.26 5.40
N LYS A 587 -22.50 -9.90 5.55
CA LYS A 587 -23.35 -10.37 6.67
C LYS A 587 -23.64 -11.88 6.59
N ASP A 588 -23.88 -12.42 5.40
CA ASP A 588 -24.10 -13.85 5.19
C ASP A 588 -22.84 -14.66 5.57
N LYS A 589 -21.64 -14.16 5.20
CA LYS A 589 -20.38 -14.72 5.68
C LYS A 589 -20.21 -14.57 7.19
N ALA A 590 -20.55 -13.41 7.76
CA ALA A 590 -20.47 -13.20 9.20
C ALA A 590 -21.34 -14.21 9.98
N VAL A 591 -22.53 -14.56 9.47
CA VAL A 591 -23.35 -15.62 10.08
C VAL A 591 -22.66 -16.99 10.01
N VAL A 592 -22.09 -17.37 8.86
CA VAL A 592 -21.38 -18.66 8.72
C VAL A 592 -20.12 -18.71 9.59
N LEU A 593 -19.32 -17.64 9.63
CA LEU A 593 -18.09 -17.58 10.45
C LEU A 593 -18.37 -17.50 11.95
N ASN A 594 -19.41 -16.78 12.39
CA ASN A 594 -19.81 -16.80 13.81
C ASN A 594 -20.27 -18.19 14.24
N ASN A 595 -21.08 -18.88 13.44
CA ASN A 595 -21.50 -20.26 13.73
C ASN A 595 -20.30 -21.22 13.79
N LEU A 596 -19.35 -21.08 12.86
CA LEU A 596 -18.11 -21.85 12.85
C LEU A 596 -17.26 -21.58 14.10
N ALA A 597 -17.05 -20.31 14.46
CA ALA A 597 -16.28 -19.93 15.65
C ALA A 597 -16.93 -20.48 16.95
N ILE A 598 -18.26 -20.45 17.05
CA ILE A 598 -18.99 -21.06 18.17
C ILE A 598 -18.76 -22.57 18.22
N GLU A 599 -18.94 -23.30 17.11
CA GLU A 599 -18.72 -24.74 17.07
C GLU A 599 -17.27 -25.13 17.41
N LEU A 600 -16.29 -24.34 16.96
CA LEU A 600 -14.87 -24.52 17.28
C LEU A 600 -14.53 -24.19 18.74
N GLY A 601 -15.09 -23.11 19.28
CA GLY A 601 -14.97 -22.75 20.70
C GLY A 601 -15.57 -23.83 21.62
N GLU A 602 -16.66 -24.47 21.20
CA GLU A 602 -17.24 -25.66 21.84
C GLU A 602 -16.45 -26.96 21.59
N ALA A 603 -15.45 -26.98 20.71
CA ALA A 603 -14.56 -28.12 20.48
C ALA A 603 -13.24 -28.03 21.27
N GLU A 604 -12.87 -26.83 21.74
CA GLU A 604 -11.75 -26.53 22.64
C GLU A 604 -10.38 -27.04 22.18
N THR A 605 -10.07 -28.30 22.46
CA THR A 605 -8.78 -28.96 22.20
C THR A 605 -8.94 -30.35 21.58
N ASP A 606 -10.17 -30.78 21.28
CA ASP A 606 -10.43 -32.03 20.55
C ASP A 606 -10.10 -31.83 19.08
N LEU A 607 -8.87 -32.19 18.70
CA LEU A 607 -8.38 -32.05 17.32
C LEU A 607 -9.18 -32.88 16.31
N GLN A 608 -9.85 -33.97 16.71
CA GLN A 608 -10.70 -34.74 15.80
C GLN A 608 -12.03 -34.00 15.58
N LYS A 609 -12.67 -33.51 16.64
CA LYS A 609 -13.89 -32.70 16.55
C LYS A 609 -13.65 -31.39 15.79
N ILE A 610 -12.54 -30.69 16.05
CA ILE A 610 -12.13 -29.50 15.28
C ILE A 610 -11.99 -29.84 13.79
N HIS A 611 -11.33 -30.94 13.45
CA HIS A 611 -11.17 -31.38 12.06
C HIS A 611 -12.53 -31.65 11.39
N SER A 612 -13.42 -32.41 12.04
CA SER A 612 -14.77 -32.69 11.51
C SER A 612 -15.68 -31.46 11.41
N ILE A 613 -15.49 -30.45 12.26
CA ILE A 613 -16.17 -29.15 12.13
C ILE A 613 -15.63 -28.40 10.91
N LEU A 614 -14.32 -28.40 10.68
CA LEU A 614 -13.73 -27.74 9.51
C LEU A 614 -14.16 -28.43 8.21
N GLU A 615 -14.13 -29.77 8.15
CA GLU A 615 -14.66 -30.56 7.01
C GLU A 615 -16.13 -30.19 6.71
N LYS A 616 -16.98 -30.08 7.73
CA LYS A 616 -18.39 -29.67 7.61
C LYS A 616 -18.57 -28.26 7.01
N TYR A 617 -17.61 -27.35 7.19
CA TYR A 617 -17.67 -25.98 6.66
C TYR A 617 -16.84 -25.79 5.36
N GLU A 618 -16.03 -26.79 4.97
CA GLU A 618 -15.31 -26.83 3.67
C GLU A 618 -16.13 -27.49 2.53
N ASP A 619 -17.32 -28.03 2.80
CA ASP A 619 -18.27 -28.49 1.77
C ASP A 619 -19.62 -27.74 1.80
N GLY A 620 -20.46 -28.00 0.80
CA GLY A 620 -21.88 -27.67 0.79
C GLY A 620 -22.18 -26.19 0.58
N GLU A 621 -23.22 -25.71 1.26
CA GLU A 621 -23.68 -24.32 1.13
C GLU A 621 -22.83 -23.34 1.95
N ASN A 622 -22.27 -23.79 3.09
CA ASN A 622 -21.41 -22.98 3.94
C ASN A 622 -20.14 -22.60 3.20
N TYR A 623 -19.42 -23.56 2.62
CA TYR A 623 -18.21 -23.25 1.84
C TYR A 623 -18.50 -22.33 0.65
N ARG A 624 -19.62 -22.54 -0.08
CA ARG A 624 -20.01 -21.63 -1.17
C ARG A 624 -20.26 -20.20 -0.70
N LYS A 625 -20.89 -20.00 0.47
CA LYS A 625 -21.08 -18.67 1.07
C LYS A 625 -19.75 -18.04 1.45
N LEU A 626 -18.84 -18.79 2.07
CA LEU A 626 -17.49 -18.32 2.40
C LEU A 626 -16.64 -18.04 1.16
N ALA A 627 -16.78 -18.82 0.09
CA ALA A 627 -16.11 -18.62 -1.19
C ALA A 627 -16.77 -17.56 -2.10
N THR A 628 -17.98 -17.07 -1.76
CA THR A 628 -18.63 -16.00 -2.54
C THR A 628 -17.88 -14.69 -2.31
N HIS A 629 -17.13 -14.24 -3.31
CA HIS A 629 -16.43 -12.97 -3.29
C HIS A 629 -17.42 -11.80 -3.12
N GLN A 630 -17.13 -10.85 -2.22
CA GLN A 630 -18.03 -9.70 -1.98
C GLN A 630 -18.05 -8.71 -3.16
N ASN A 631 -16.97 -8.70 -3.95
CA ASN A 631 -16.89 -8.07 -5.25
C ASN A 631 -16.07 -9.00 -6.17
N PRO A 632 -16.72 -9.96 -6.85
CA PRO A 632 -16.04 -10.95 -7.69
C PRO A 632 -15.22 -10.32 -8.81
N THR A 633 -15.64 -9.15 -9.31
CA THR A 633 -14.93 -8.40 -10.35
C THR A 633 -13.62 -7.80 -9.83
N TRP A 634 -13.63 -7.24 -8.61
CA TRP A 634 -12.42 -6.71 -7.97
C TRP A 634 -11.44 -7.83 -7.60
N ASP A 635 -11.92 -8.92 -7.01
CA ASP A 635 -11.05 -10.02 -6.62
C ASP A 635 -10.45 -10.73 -7.85
N LYS A 636 -11.22 -10.87 -8.95
CA LYS A 636 -10.70 -11.27 -10.27
C LYS A 636 -9.67 -10.25 -10.82
N PHE A 637 -9.88 -8.94 -10.66
CA PHE A 637 -8.90 -7.92 -11.05
C PHE A 637 -7.57 -8.06 -10.29
N CYS A 638 -7.62 -8.44 -9.01
CA CYS A 638 -6.46 -8.67 -8.16
C CYS A 638 -5.87 -10.09 -8.22
N LYS A 639 -6.35 -10.97 -9.12
CA LYS A 639 -6.00 -12.40 -9.19
C LYS A 639 -6.14 -13.14 -7.84
N LYS A 640 -7.14 -12.79 -7.04
CA LYS A 640 -7.44 -13.47 -5.78
C LYS A 640 -8.28 -14.72 -6.04
N GLU A 641 -7.65 -15.88 -5.92
CA GLU A 641 -8.28 -17.20 -6.08
C GLU A 641 -9.08 -17.64 -4.84
N SER A 642 -8.85 -16.95 -3.71
CA SER A 642 -9.52 -17.15 -2.42
C SER A 642 -9.97 -15.83 -1.80
N THR A 643 -10.81 -15.93 -0.78
CA THR A 643 -11.20 -14.81 0.09
C THR A 643 -10.59 -14.97 1.48
N ARG A 644 -10.35 -13.87 2.21
CA ARG A 644 -9.82 -13.88 3.60
C ARG A 644 -10.55 -14.87 4.53
N SER A 645 -11.83 -15.11 4.29
CA SER A 645 -12.61 -16.12 5.02
C SER A 645 -12.15 -17.56 4.72
N GLN A 646 -11.89 -17.91 3.46
CA GLN A 646 -11.30 -19.21 3.09
C GLN A 646 -9.84 -19.32 3.53
N ASP A 647 -9.07 -18.22 3.45
CA ASP A 647 -7.67 -18.21 3.89
C ASP A 647 -7.56 -18.53 5.38
N LEU A 648 -8.39 -17.91 6.22
CA LEU A 648 -8.49 -18.21 7.66
C LEU A 648 -8.96 -19.65 7.95
N LEU A 649 -9.95 -20.18 7.20
CA LEU A 649 -10.36 -21.59 7.33
C LEU A 649 -9.20 -22.54 7.00
N LYS A 650 -8.47 -22.25 5.91
CA LYS A 650 -7.31 -23.03 5.48
C LYS A 650 -6.20 -22.98 6.53
N GLU A 651 -5.80 -21.81 7.00
CA GLU A 651 -4.75 -21.66 8.02
C GLU A 651 -5.11 -22.39 9.32
N LEU A 652 -6.39 -22.34 9.73
CA LEU A 652 -6.91 -23.05 10.89
C LEU A 652 -6.92 -24.58 10.69
N ARG A 653 -7.33 -25.07 9.51
CA ARG A 653 -7.28 -26.50 9.18
C ARG A 653 -5.86 -27.03 9.08
N ASP A 654 -4.97 -26.30 8.41
CA ASP A 654 -3.58 -26.68 8.24
C ASP A 654 -2.89 -26.69 9.63
N ALA A 655 -3.18 -25.72 10.52
CA ALA A 655 -2.72 -25.74 11.91
C ALA A 655 -3.32 -26.89 12.76
N ALA A 656 -4.58 -27.27 12.55
CA ALA A 656 -5.19 -28.42 13.20
C ALA A 656 -4.63 -29.77 12.70
N TYR A 657 -4.26 -29.83 11.42
CA TYR A 657 -3.61 -30.99 10.80
C TYR A 657 -2.16 -31.15 11.27
N ASP A 658 -1.39 -30.06 11.32
CA ASP A 658 -0.05 -30.01 11.93
C ASP A 658 -0.10 -30.54 13.38
N ALA A 659 -1.03 -30.03 14.19
CA ALA A 659 -1.23 -30.44 15.58
C ALA A 659 -1.59 -31.93 15.72
N ARG A 660 -2.46 -32.44 14.84
CA ARG A 660 -2.86 -33.86 14.82
C ARG A 660 -1.72 -34.78 14.42
N ASN A 661 -0.89 -34.40 13.46
CA ASN A 661 0.26 -35.21 13.03
C ASN A 661 1.36 -35.27 14.10
N LEU A 662 1.66 -34.13 14.75
CA LEU A 662 2.58 -34.08 15.89
C LEU A 662 2.10 -35.00 17.01
N HIS A 663 0.81 -34.95 17.36
CA HIS A 663 0.23 -35.81 18.39
C HIS A 663 0.35 -37.32 18.04
N ILE A 664 0.12 -37.69 16.78
CA ILE A 664 0.29 -39.08 16.31
C ILE A 664 1.78 -39.51 16.35
N GLN A 665 2.73 -38.60 16.09
CA GLN A 665 4.16 -38.89 16.25
C GLN A 665 4.54 -39.07 17.73
N GLU A 666 4.01 -38.23 18.63
CA GLU A 666 4.22 -38.35 20.09
C GLU A 666 3.66 -39.68 20.63
N GLU A 667 2.47 -40.12 20.18
CA GLU A 667 1.94 -41.44 20.50
C GLU A 667 2.79 -42.59 19.94
N ALA A 668 3.28 -42.46 18.70
CA ALA A 668 4.14 -43.47 18.06
C ALA A 668 5.48 -43.63 18.79
N ASP A 669 6.20 -42.53 19.08
CA ASP A 669 7.47 -42.55 19.79
C ASP A 669 7.28 -43.03 21.25
N SER A 670 6.16 -42.68 21.88
CA SER A 670 5.79 -43.23 23.20
C SER A 670 5.56 -44.75 23.16
N SER A 671 4.95 -45.28 22.10
CA SER A 671 4.75 -46.73 21.94
C SER A 671 6.06 -47.48 21.66
N ILE A 672 7.02 -46.84 20.99
CA ILE A 672 8.35 -47.38 20.72
C ILE A 672 9.20 -47.46 22.00
N GLN A 673 8.92 -46.64 23.03
CA GLN A 673 9.57 -46.74 24.34
C GLN A 673 8.93 -47.79 25.28
N LEU A 674 7.86 -48.48 24.85
CA LEU A 674 7.13 -49.48 25.63
C LEU A 674 7.24 -50.91 25.06
N HIS A 675 8.24 -51.17 24.21
CA HIS A 675 8.62 -52.49 23.66
C HIS A 675 10.13 -52.72 23.77
#